data_AF-A0AAD9SDI2-F1
#
_entry.id   AF-A0AAD9SDI2-F1
#
_cell.length_a   1.000
_cell.length_b   1.000
_cell.length_c   1.000
_cell.angle_alpha   90.00
_cell.angle_beta   90.00
_cell.angle_gamma   90.00
#
_symmetry.space_group_name_H-M   'P 1'
#
loop_
_entity.id
_entity.type
_entity.pdbx_description
1 polymer ?
#
loop_
_entity_poly.entity_id
_entity_poly.type
_entity_poly.pdbx_seq_one_letter_code
_entity_poly.pdbx_strand_id
1 'polypeptide(L)'
;MSLRSLLRVFTLLAPLAASTPSPDSLNSDLTILLDNNLQGASSPTADSGVIVLSPRAYQDAVSSCQELSEELWSPALGTANIQANLDYLVYEGKAQKNSSFWIAAQSNQTRALSSSGQVTAVDASQKLNVLCTQSAPFASSSSTDTSAEWQVSVHSNNEDLIGFRDRTAFRFYGIRYAPQPERFTYSVPYTGSNTSVSATTFGSECAQGTAGSEDCLFLNIWTPYLPSQDSKSDKSALKPVMFWIHGGAFTGGSANDPTFDGGSVASRGDVVLVAINYRLSTLGFLALDDGVTNGNFGLADQINALDWVRANIQDFGGDPDRVTLIGQSAGAGSVRAIMASPEAEGKFAGAIPMSNLGGLNYGTTYSEYYTIEEEVNVAANAILAATNCTEAESQVDCLRAIPANTLTSLSTVARYVVVDGTYITTQNLTLTGPEAPYKLMMGVMKEDGAPFIPYPTTTNETEYLTANGWNIPQSTLDELFPLPAGANQTLNLYNATSRIATDGIFRCADEATVFSGLESGKYSSVYYYEFERSYQTSGYPGIDVCQPPITAHHPYGDPSLPYLRCHSGELYYVFGNVAFEGLPERDENDLPFEQFALDSFTSFVRTYDPNPDRAFLEARHYTNTSMELDRTGSWKPATQGNLTLRALTWGSYQDSFRESQQCEALGVPLTYWE
;
A
#
# COMPACT_ATOMS: atom_id res chain seq x y z
N MET A 1 -3.49 -20.67 -81.11
CA MET A 1 -3.91 -19.59 -80.21
C MET A 1 -3.36 -19.89 -78.83
N SER A 2 -2.54 -18.97 -78.30
CA SER A 2 -1.63 -19.17 -77.17
C SER A 2 -2.26 -18.81 -75.82
N LEU A 3 -1.86 -19.58 -74.80
CA LEU A 3 -1.99 -19.36 -73.35
C LEU A 3 -1.60 -17.94 -72.90
N ARG A 4 -2.26 -17.45 -71.83
CA ARG A 4 -1.66 -17.29 -70.47
C ARG A 4 -2.71 -16.72 -69.49
N SER A 5 -3.00 -17.50 -68.44
CA SER A 5 -3.72 -17.07 -67.23
C SER A 5 -2.68 -16.64 -66.20
N LEU A 6 -2.79 -15.42 -65.64
CA LEU A 6 -1.93 -14.94 -64.55
C LEU A 6 -2.52 -15.40 -63.21
N LEU A 7 -1.82 -16.33 -62.54
CA LEU A 7 -1.96 -16.57 -61.11
C LEU A 7 -1.34 -15.39 -60.35
N ARG A 8 -2.13 -14.64 -59.57
CA ARG A 8 -1.62 -13.76 -58.51
C ARG A 8 -1.42 -14.61 -57.27
N VAL A 9 -0.17 -14.77 -56.85
CA VAL A 9 0.18 -15.35 -55.55
C VAL A 9 -0.04 -14.25 -54.50
N PHE A 10 -1.05 -14.40 -53.65
CA PHE A 10 -1.13 -13.68 -52.38
C PHE A 10 -0.21 -14.40 -51.40
N THR A 11 0.97 -13.83 -51.14
CA THR A 11 1.75 -14.18 -49.95
C THR A 11 1.04 -13.59 -48.73
N LEU A 12 0.26 -14.41 -48.02
CA LEU A 12 -0.03 -14.16 -46.61
C LEU A 12 1.31 -14.23 -45.87
N LEU A 13 1.89 -13.07 -45.57
CA LEU A 13 2.81 -12.94 -44.45
C LEU A 13 1.94 -13.08 -43.20
N ALA A 14 1.98 -14.25 -42.55
CA ALA A 14 1.57 -14.33 -41.16
C ALA A 14 2.41 -13.29 -40.39
N PRO A 15 1.82 -12.42 -39.57
CA PRO A 15 2.62 -11.58 -38.69
C PRO A 15 3.43 -12.53 -37.82
N LEU A 16 4.76 -12.45 -37.90
CA LEU A 16 5.61 -12.94 -36.83
C LEU A 16 5.06 -12.29 -35.57
N ALA A 17 4.57 -13.08 -34.62
CA ALA A 17 4.15 -12.55 -33.33
C ALA A 17 5.37 -11.80 -32.78
N ALA A 18 5.31 -10.47 -32.73
CA ALA A 18 6.35 -9.68 -32.12
C ALA A 18 6.43 -10.13 -30.66
N SER A 19 7.60 -10.52 -30.21
CA SER A 19 7.84 -10.85 -28.81
C SER A 19 7.52 -9.62 -27.95
N THR A 20 6.83 -9.81 -26.83
CA THR A 20 6.54 -8.73 -25.89
C THR A 20 7.84 -8.01 -25.49
N PRO A 21 7.91 -6.66 -25.59
CA PRO A 21 9.14 -5.93 -25.28
C PRO A 21 9.54 -6.12 -23.81
N SER A 22 10.85 -6.16 -23.56
CA SER A 22 11.45 -6.25 -22.22
C SER A 22 12.69 -5.37 -22.13
N PRO A 23 13.16 -5.05 -20.91
CA PRO A 23 14.48 -4.41 -20.74
C PRO A 23 15.59 -5.17 -21.47
N ASP A 24 15.53 -6.50 -21.46
CA ASP A 24 16.54 -7.39 -22.06
C ASP A 24 16.47 -7.39 -23.59
N SER A 25 15.26 -7.47 -24.17
CA SER A 25 15.10 -7.42 -25.64
C SER A 25 15.51 -6.06 -26.20
N LEU A 26 15.23 -4.99 -25.45
CA LEU A 26 15.60 -3.63 -25.83
C LEU A 26 17.05 -3.31 -25.51
N ASN A 27 17.75 -4.12 -24.70
CA ASN A 27 19.06 -3.82 -24.13
C ASN A 27 19.10 -2.41 -23.53
N SER A 28 18.14 -2.14 -22.64
CA SER A 28 17.89 -0.83 -22.07
C SER A 28 17.11 -0.94 -20.78
N ASP A 29 17.41 -0.08 -19.83
CA ASP A 29 16.48 0.18 -18.74
C ASP A 29 15.23 0.87 -19.31
N LEU A 30 14.09 0.66 -18.66
CA LEU A 30 12.83 1.32 -18.99
C LEU A 30 12.37 2.14 -17.80
N THR A 31 12.22 3.46 -17.97
CA THR A 31 11.68 4.34 -16.93
C THR A 31 10.47 5.07 -17.46
N ILE A 32 9.33 5.00 -16.78
CA ILE A 32 8.16 5.86 -17.03
C ILE A 32 8.29 7.09 -16.15
N LEU A 33 8.25 8.27 -16.77
CA LEU A 33 8.17 9.55 -16.07
C LEU A 33 6.90 10.28 -16.45
N LEU A 34 6.21 10.80 -15.44
CA LEU A 34 5.01 11.62 -15.58
C LEU A 34 5.09 12.75 -14.55
N ASP A 35 4.66 13.94 -14.96
CA ASP A 35 4.33 15.02 -14.02
C ASP A 35 2.97 14.70 -13.37
N ASN A 36 3.02 13.77 -12.40
CA ASN A 36 1.85 13.23 -11.75
C ASN A 36 1.39 14.12 -10.59
N ASN A 37 0.31 14.86 -10.82
CA ASN A 37 -0.34 15.70 -9.82
C ASN A 37 -1.58 15.06 -9.16
N LEU A 38 -1.79 13.74 -9.34
CA LEU A 38 -2.90 12.96 -8.79
C LEU A 38 -4.30 13.25 -9.35
N GLN A 39 -4.43 14.06 -10.41
CA GLN A 39 -5.72 14.26 -11.10
C GLN A 39 -5.95 13.30 -12.28
N GLY A 40 -5.01 12.38 -12.54
CA GLY A 40 -5.12 11.41 -13.64
C GLY A 40 -5.36 12.08 -15.01
N ALA A 41 -6.32 11.57 -15.77
CA ALA A 41 -6.61 12.04 -17.12
C ALA A 41 -7.18 13.47 -17.20
N SER A 42 -7.72 14.03 -16.11
CA SER A 42 -8.18 15.43 -16.08
C SER A 42 -7.07 16.44 -15.81
N SER A 43 -5.86 15.96 -15.48
CA SER A 43 -4.72 16.82 -15.20
C SER A 43 -4.33 17.69 -16.41
N PRO A 44 -3.96 18.97 -16.21
CA PRO A 44 -3.35 19.79 -17.27
C PRO A 44 -1.99 19.26 -17.75
N THR A 45 -1.38 18.32 -17.01
CA THR A 45 -0.09 17.68 -17.33
C THR A 45 -0.25 16.20 -17.69
N ALA A 46 -1.48 15.73 -17.93
CA ALA A 46 -1.83 14.33 -18.18
C ALA A 46 -1.04 13.70 -19.35
N ASP A 47 -0.67 14.49 -20.35
CA ASP A 47 0.07 14.05 -21.55
C ASP A 47 1.58 14.38 -21.49
N SER A 48 2.12 14.74 -20.32
CA SER A 48 3.56 14.97 -20.09
C SER A 48 4.39 13.69 -20.04
N GLY A 49 3.75 12.51 -20.12
CA GLY A 49 4.39 11.21 -19.95
C GLY A 49 5.46 10.91 -21.01
N VAL A 50 6.60 10.35 -20.57
CA VAL A 50 7.67 9.85 -21.45
C VAL A 50 8.19 8.50 -20.96
N ILE A 51 8.65 7.67 -21.89
CA ILE A 51 9.47 6.48 -21.57
C ILE A 51 10.93 6.81 -21.89
N VAL A 52 11.80 6.65 -20.90
CA VAL A 52 13.23 6.92 -21.02
C VAL A 52 13.97 5.62 -21.24
N LEU A 53 14.81 5.58 -22.28
CA LEU A 53 15.69 4.45 -22.61
C LEU A 53 17.17 4.85 -22.49
N SER A 54 18.02 3.86 -22.23
CA SER A 54 19.47 3.97 -22.11
C SER A 54 20.14 4.45 -23.42
N PRO A 55 21.39 4.97 -23.36
CA PRO A 55 22.02 5.62 -24.50
C PRO A 55 22.21 4.74 -25.74
N ARG A 56 21.75 5.22 -26.92
CA ARG A 56 21.90 4.51 -28.20
C ARG A 56 21.96 5.43 -29.41
N ALA A 57 22.29 4.86 -30.58
CA ALA A 57 22.30 5.59 -31.85
C ALA A 57 20.85 5.91 -32.29
N TYR A 58 20.70 6.92 -33.16
CA TYR A 58 19.37 7.45 -33.50
C TYR A 58 18.43 6.40 -34.11
N GLN A 59 18.93 5.58 -35.03
CA GLN A 59 18.09 4.57 -35.70
C GLN A 59 17.60 3.49 -34.73
N ASP A 60 18.48 3.07 -33.81
CA ASP A 60 18.13 2.12 -32.75
C ASP A 60 17.12 2.74 -31.77
N ALA A 61 17.23 4.05 -31.50
CA ALA A 61 16.27 4.78 -30.68
C ALA A 61 14.86 4.77 -31.30
N VAL A 62 14.76 5.02 -32.62
CA VAL A 62 13.48 4.94 -33.35
C VAL A 62 12.89 3.53 -33.25
N SER A 63 13.70 2.50 -33.52
CA SER A 63 13.23 1.11 -33.48
C SER A 63 12.78 0.69 -32.08
N SER A 64 13.49 1.09 -31.02
CA SER A 64 13.10 0.75 -29.65
C SER A 64 11.82 1.43 -29.18
N CYS A 65 11.57 2.68 -29.55
CA CYS A 65 10.26 3.28 -29.27
C CYS A 65 9.15 2.51 -30.00
N GLN A 66 9.38 2.13 -31.28
CA GLN A 66 8.39 1.38 -32.06
C GLN A 66 8.09 -0.01 -31.48
N GLU A 67 9.09 -0.70 -30.93
CA GLU A 67 8.91 -1.98 -30.23
C GLU A 67 8.04 -1.85 -28.97
N LEU A 68 8.03 -0.67 -28.35
CA LEU A 68 7.14 -0.33 -27.25
C LEU A 68 5.76 0.15 -27.72
N SER A 69 5.45 0.16 -29.03
CA SER A 69 4.25 0.80 -29.59
C SER A 69 4.24 2.33 -29.39
N GLU A 70 5.41 2.95 -29.36
CA GLU A 70 5.60 4.39 -29.16
C GLU A 70 6.41 5.00 -30.32
N GLU A 71 6.49 6.33 -30.35
CA GLU A 71 7.40 7.05 -31.21
C GLU A 71 8.40 7.88 -30.40
N LEU A 72 9.44 8.40 -31.05
CA LEU A 72 10.29 9.38 -30.38
C LEU A 72 9.45 10.61 -30.03
N TRP A 73 9.56 11.08 -28.79
CA TRP A 73 8.88 12.29 -28.35
C TRP A 73 9.34 13.51 -29.16
N SER A 74 8.50 14.54 -29.27
CA SER A 74 8.85 15.80 -29.94
C SER A 74 8.06 16.97 -29.35
N PRO A 75 8.64 18.16 -29.24
CA PRO A 75 7.92 19.36 -28.78
C PRO A 75 6.80 19.77 -29.75
N ALA A 76 6.77 19.23 -30.98
CA ALA A 76 5.73 19.50 -31.95
C ALA A 76 4.45 18.68 -31.74
N LEU A 77 4.46 17.70 -30.82
CA LEU A 77 3.28 16.89 -30.49
C LEU A 77 2.19 17.68 -29.76
N GLY A 78 2.51 18.90 -29.27
CA GLY A 78 1.56 19.72 -28.52
C GLY A 78 1.24 19.17 -27.14
N THR A 79 2.07 18.27 -26.62
CA THR A 79 1.94 17.72 -25.25
C THR A 79 2.26 18.77 -24.20
N ALA A 80 1.83 18.53 -22.95
CA ALA A 80 2.29 19.30 -21.81
C ALA A 80 3.82 19.33 -21.69
N ASN A 81 4.30 20.33 -20.95
CA ASN A 81 5.72 20.54 -20.71
C ASN A 81 6.31 19.35 -19.93
N ILE A 82 7.44 18.83 -20.41
CA ILE A 82 8.16 17.70 -19.80
C ILE A 82 9.36 18.13 -18.95
N GLN A 83 9.54 19.42 -18.67
CA GLN A 83 10.72 19.93 -17.96
C GLN A 83 10.88 19.30 -16.56
N ALA A 84 9.79 19.06 -15.82
CA ALA A 84 9.85 18.37 -14.52
C ALA A 84 10.43 16.94 -14.65
N ASN A 85 10.12 16.23 -15.74
CA ASN A 85 10.70 14.91 -16.00
C ASN A 85 12.21 15.00 -16.27
N LEU A 86 12.66 16.03 -17.01
CA LEU A 86 14.08 16.24 -17.29
C LEU A 86 14.86 16.68 -16.04
N ASP A 87 14.28 17.56 -15.23
CA ASP A 87 14.86 18.03 -13.96
C ASP A 87 15.03 16.85 -12.99
N TYR A 88 14.03 15.98 -12.94
CA TYR A 88 14.08 14.77 -12.12
C TYR A 88 15.16 13.78 -12.58
N LEU A 89 15.37 13.57 -13.89
CA LEU A 89 16.49 12.75 -14.39
C LEU A 89 17.86 13.31 -13.96
N VAL A 90 17.98 14.64 -13.86
CA VAL A 90 19.20 15.29 -13.36
C VAL A 90 19.34 15.09 -11.84
N TYR A 91 18.25 15.20 -11.08
CA TYR A 91 18.22 14.92 -9.65
C TYR A 91 18.65 13.49 -9.32
N GLU A 92 18.12 12.50 -10.04
CA GLU A 92 18.49 11.09 -9.88
C GLU A 92 19.94 10.78 -10.28
N GLY A 93 20.65 11.72 -10.91
CA GLY A 93 21.97 11.47 -11.47
C GLY A 93 21.99 10.62 -12.74
N LYS A 94 20.81 10.27 -13.29
CA LYS A 94 20.65 9.56 -14.57
C LYS A 94 20.96 10.44 -15.78
N ALA A 95 21.04 11.76 -15.58
CA ALA A 95 21.50 12.73 -16.56
C ALA A 95 22.36 13.82 -15.90
N GLN A 96 23.37 14.30 -16.61
CA GLN A 96 24.10 15.52 -16.24
C GLN A 96 23.37 16.77 -16.74
N LYS A 97 23.67 17.93 -16.16
CA LYS A 97 23.19 19.23 -16.68
C LYS A 97 23.62 19.41 -18.14
N ASN A 98 22.66 19.73 -19.01
CA ASN A 98 22.80 19.82 -20.47
C ASN A 98 22.99 18.48 -21.20
N SER A 99 22.74 17.33 -20.54
CA SER A 99 22.64 16.05 -21.25
C SER A 99 21.59 16.15 -22.34
N SER A 100 21.90 15.55 -23.48
CA SER A 100 21.03 15.55 -24.65
C SER A 100 20.31 14.22 -24.78
N PHE A 101 19.05 14.28 -25.18
CA PHE A 101 18.17 13.14 -25.35
C PHE A 101 17.62 13.10 -26.77
N TRP A 102 17.56 11.92 -27.38
CA TRP A 102 16.96 11.75 -28.70
C TRP A 102 15.47 12.11 -28.70
N ILE A 103 15.07 12.91 -29.69
CA ILE A 103 13.68 13.28 -29.99
C ILE A 103 13.41 13.07 -31.49
N ALA A 104 12.14 13.11 -31.92
CA ALA A 104 11.80 12.87 -33.32
C ALA A 104 12.49 13.86 -34.26
N ALA A 105 12.99 13.39 -35.41
CA ALA A 105 13.65 14.21 -36.41
C ALA A 105 12.68 15.25 -37.01
N GLN A 106 13.25 16.32 -37.56
CA GLN A 106 12.49 17.32 -38.30
C GLN A 106 13.15 17.56 -39.65
N SER A 107 12.38 17.48 -40.75
CA SER A 107 12.89 17.70 -42.11
C SER A 107 14.13 16.84 -42.44
N ASN A 108 14.13 15.57 -42.03
CA ASN A 108 15.24 14.61 -42.14
C ASN A 108 16.52 14.97 -41.35
N GLN A 109 16.45 15.92 -40.44
CA GLN A 109 17.55 16.27 -39.54
C GLN A 109 17.33 15.63 -38.16
N THR A 110 18.28 14.81 -37.73
CA THR A 110 18.35 14.28 -36.36
C THR A 110 18.64 15.40 -35.38
N ARG A 111 17.94 15.36 -34.25
CA ARG A 111 18.00 16.42 -33.24
C ARG A 111 17.77 15.83 -31.85
N ALA A 112 18.27 16.54 -30.85
CA ALA A 112 18.17 16.16 -29.46
C ALA A 112 17.61 17.30 -28.62
N LEU A 113 16.93 16.95 -27.54
CA LEU A 113 16.49 17.87 -26.49
C LEU A 113 17.53 17.84 -25.37
N SER A 114 18.07 18.98 -24.97
CA SER A 114 18.90 19.06 -23.77
C SER A 114 18.05 19.08 -22.51
N SER A 115 18.63 18.72 -21.37
CA SER A 115 17.95 18.78 -20.07
C SER A 115 17.45 20.17 -19.67
N SER A 116 17.88 21.24 -20.36
CA SER A 116 17.40 22.62 -20.19
C SER A 116 16.30 23.03 -21.17
N GLY A 117 15.76 22.07 -21.93
CA GLY A 117 14.67 22.29 -22.88
C GLY A 117 15.11 22.81 -24.25
N GLN A 118 16.42 22.98 -24.50
CA GLN A 118 16.91 23.45 -25.80
C GLN A 118 17.03 22.31 -26.81
N VAL A 119 16.50 22.53 -28.02
CA VAL A 119 16.59 21.56 -29.14
C VAL A 119 17.73 21.92 -30.07
N THR A 120 18.59 20.95 -30.37
CA THR A 120 19.74 21.14 -31.26
C THR A 120 19.85 20.00 -32.27
N ALA A 121 20.44 20.26 -33.42
CA ALA A 121 20.79 19.22 -34.38
C ALA A 121 21.99 18.41 -33.89
N VAL A 122 21.93 17.09 -34.05
CA VAL A 122 22.97 16.18 -33.55
C VAL A 122 23.25 15.09 -34.58
N ASP A 123 24.51 14.67 -34.70
CA ASP A 123 24.93 13.57 -35.57
C ASP A 123 24.26 12.25 -35.14
N ALA A 124 23.63 11.55 -36.09
CA ALA A 124 22.88 10.33 -35.86
C ALA A 124 23.71 9.18 -35.24
N SER A 125 25.04 9.22 -35.33
CA SER A 125 25.94 8.22 -34.74
C SER A 125 26.20 8.41 -33.25
N GLN A 126 25.79 9.54 -32.66
CA GLN A 126 25.96 9.76 -31.22
C GLN A 126 25.09 8.79 -30.41
N LYS A 127 25.57 8.41 -29.23
CA LYS A 127 24.80 7.62 -28.27
C LYS A 127 24.21 8.54 -27.21
N LEU A 128 22.90 8.74 -27.25
CA LEU A 128 22.16 9.59 -26.31
C LEU A 128 21.02 8.79 -25.70
N ASN A 129 20.62 9.14 -24.48
CA ASN A 129 19.38 8.65 -23.88
C ASN A 129 18.20 8.96 -24.81
N VAL A 130 17.16 8.15 -24.75
CA VAL A 130 16.00 8.28 -25.66
C VAL A 130 14.78 8.75 -24.89
N LEU A 131 14.02 9.67 -25.48
CA LEU A 131 12.67 10.00 -25.03
C LEU A 131 11.68 9.41 -26.03
N CYS A 132 11.00 8.35 -25.65
CA CYS A 132 9.81 7.89 -26.35
C CYS A 132 8.58 8.61 -25.77
N THR A 133 7.53 8.73 -26.58
CA THR A 133 6.19 9.01 -26.06
C THR A 133 5.79 7.96 -25.03
N GLN A 134 4.93 8.32 -24.10
CA GLN A 134 4.17 7.36 -23.30
C GLN A 134 2.71 7.63 -23.63
N SER A 135 2.09 6.80 -24.46
CA SER A 135 0.74 7.00 -24.99
C SER A 135 -0.29 6.04 -24.40
N ALA A 136 0.13 5.08 -23.54
CA ALA A 136 -0.78 4.17 -22.85
C ALA A 136 -1.88 4.94 -22.08
N PRO A 137 -3.12 4.45 -22.05
CA PRO A 137 -4.21 5.13 -21.35
C PRO A 137 -3.98 5.14 -19.83
N PHE A 138 -4.65 6.04 -19.12
CA PHE A 138 -4.74 5.97 -17.66
C PHE A 138 -5.60 4.78 -17.25
N ALA A 139 -5.19 4.04 -16.21
CA ALA A 139 -6.07 3.14 -15.50
C ALA A 139 -7.04 3.93 -14.59
N SER A 140 -8.18 3.33 -14.29
CA SER A 140 -9.12 3.76 -13.25
C SER A 140 -9.62 2.52 -12.49
N SER A 141 -10.34 2.73 -11.38
CA SER A 141 -10.91 1.62 -10.60
C SER A 141 -11.91 0.75 -11.37
N SER A 142 -12.39 1.21 -12.54
CA SER A 142 -13.36 0.49 -13.38
C SER A 142 -12.83 0.06 -14.75
N SER A 143 -11.65 0.53 -15.17
CA SER A 143 -11.13 0.25 -16.50
C SER A 143 -9.60 0.25 -16.52
N THR A 144 -9.01 -0.79 -17.09
CA THR A 144 -7.57 -0.89 -17.33
C THR A 144 -7.33 -1.57 -18.67
N ASP A 145 -6.52 -0.96 -19.54
CA ASP A 145 -6.19 -1.51 -20.85
C ASP A 145 -4.96 -2.42 -20.76
N THR A 146 -5.18 -3.72 -20.90
CA THR A 146 -4.15 -4.77 -20.82
C THR A 146 -3.81 -5.36 -22.19
N SER A 147 -4.20 -4.66 -23.27
CA SER A 147 -3.97 -5.09 -24.64
C SER A 147 -2.48 -5.27 -24.95
N ALA A 148 -2.19 -6.14 -25.93
CA ALA A 148 -0.82 -6.48 -26.31
C ALA A 148 0.05 -5.27 -26.71
N GLU A 149 -0.57 -4.16 -27.12
CA GLU A 149 0.09 -2.89 -27.44
C GLU A 149 0.87 -2.32 -26.26
N TRP A 150 0.35 -2.50 -25.04
CA TRP A 150 0.90 -1.97 -23.79
C TRP A 150 1.67 -3.01 -22.96
N GLN A 151 1.74 -4.26 -23.43
CA GLN A 151 2.37 -5.33 -22.69
C GLN A 151 3.89 -5.17 -22.63
N VAL A 152 4.47 -5.54 -21.49
CA VAL A 152 5.91 -5.62 -21.26
C VAL A 152 6.22 -6.94 -20.55
N SER A 153 7.41 -7.50 -20.75
CA SER A 153 7.83 -8.72 -20.07
C SER A 153 9.04 -8.50 -19.17
N VAL A 154 9.05 -9.21 -18.04
CA VAL A 154 10.16 -9.26 -17.07
C VAL A 154 10.46 -10.73 -16.79
N HIS A 155 11.72 -11.13 -16.97
CA HIS A 155 12.18 -12.44 -16.52
C HIS A 155 12.47 -12.39 -15.02
N SER A 156 11.73 -13.16 -14.22
CA SER A 156 11.91 -13.25 -12.78
C SER A 156 11.44 -14.60 -12.25
N ASN A 157 12.08 -15.11 -11.19
CA ASN A 157 11.76 -16.40 -10.57
C ASN A 157 11.63 -17.59 -11.54
N ASN A 158 12.43 -17.65 -12.60
CA ASN A 158 12.33 -18.65 -13.69
C ASN A 158 11.02 -18.56 -14.50
N GLU A 159 10.40 -17.39 -14.64
CA GLU A 159 9.25 -17.16 -15.51
C GLU A 159 9.44 -15.88 -16.32
N ASP A 160 8.89 -15.85 -17.53
CA ASP A 160 8.73 -14.61 -18.28
C ASP A 160 7.35 -14.03 -17.96
N LEU A 161 7.30 -13.09 -17.02
CA LEU A 161 6.07 -12.48 -16.54
C LEU A 161 5.64 -11.38 -17.51
N ILE A 162 4.50 -11.58 -18.17
CA ILE A 162 3.93 -10.63 -19.13
C ILE A 162 2.98 -9.70 -18.37
N GLY A 163 3.48 -8.54 -17.98
CA GLY A 163 2.70 -7.44 -17.45
C GLY A 163 2.27 -6.46 -18.54
N PHE A 164 1.91 -5.26 -18.13
CA PHE A 164 1.54 -4.17 -19.02
C PHE A 164 1.93 -2.83 -18.40
N ARG A 165 1.81 -1.74 -19.16
CA ARG A 165 1.96 -0.38 -18.63
C ARG A 165 0.68 0.41 -18.84
N ASP A 166 0.40 1.30 -17.91
CA ASP A 166 -0.55 2.39 -18.14
C ASP A 166 0.23 3.71 -18.24
N ARG A 167 -0.48 4.84 -18.21
CA ARG A 167 0.15 6.17 -18.22
C ARG A 167 1.11 6.43 -17.05
N THR A 168 0.93 5.74 -15.92
CA THR A 168 1.60 6.05 -14.64
C THR A 168 2.75 5.10 -14.32
N ALA A 169 2.62 3.81 -14.62
CA ALA A 169 3.55 2.78 -14.16
C ALA A 169 3.51 1.50 -15.02
N PHE A 170 4.53 0.66 -14.86
CA PHE A 170 4.48 -0.76 -15.23
C PHE A 170 3.74 -1.55 -14.14
N ARG A 171 2.91 -2.51 -14.57
CA ARG A 171 1.95 -3.25 -13.73
C ARG A 171 2.07 -4.75 -14.00
N PHE A 172 2.19 -5.53 -12.92
CA PHE A 172 2.22 -6.99 -12.95
C PHE A 172 1.28 -7.53 -11.88
N TYR A 173 0.20 -8.17 -12.31
CA TYR A 173 -0.88 -8.65 -11.46
C TYR A 173 -0.89 -10.17 -11.36
N GLY A 174 -1.36 -10.67 -10.22
CA GLY A 174 -1.57 -12.11 -10.04
C GLY A 174 -0.29 -12.93 -10.10
N ILE A 175 0.85 -12.36 -9.69
CA ILE A 175 2.12 -13.12 -9.61
C ILE A 175 2.03 -14.08 -8.43
N ARG A 176 2.24 -15.38 -8.68
CA ARG A 176 2.22 -16.39 -7.63
C ARG A 176 3.50 -16.31 -6.80
N TYR A 177 3.37 -16.12 -5.49
CA TYR A 177 4.52 -16.17 -4.57
C TYR A 177 4.61 -17.49 -3.78
N ALA A 178 3.51 -18.25 -3.73
CA ALA A 178 3.47 -19.59 -3.15
C ALA A 178 2.53 -20.52 -3.95
N PRO A 179 2.82 -21.82 -4.06
CA PRO A 179 1.84 -22.78 -4.53
C PRO A 179 0.65 -22.81 -3.56
N GLN A 180 -0.53 -23.24 -4.03
CA GLN A 180 -1.67 -23.48 -3.14
C GLN A 180 -1.24 -24.48 -2.04
N PRO A 181 -1.22 -24.09 -0.75
CA PRO A 181 -0.81 -24.98 0.31
C PRO A 181 -1.87 -26.06 0.55
N GLU A 182 -1.46 -27.20 1.11
CA GLU A 182 -2.42 -28.08 1.78
C GLU A 182 -3.08 -27.29 2.92
N ARG A 183 -4.39 -27.46 3.11
CA ARG A 183 -5.11 -26.69 4.13
C ARG A 183 -4.53 -26.96 5.52
N PHE A 184 -4.40 -25.87 6.28
CA PHE A 184 -3.80 -25.85 7.62
C PHE A 184 -2.34 -26.28 7.64
N THR A 185 -1.58 -25.89 6.62
CA THR A 185 -0.13 -26.01 6.58
C THR A 185 0.50 -24.66 6.20
N TYR A 186 1.75 -24.44 6.61
CA TYR A 186 2.51 -23.27 6.22
C TYR A 186 2.79 -23.28 4.70
N SER A 187 2.73 -22.12 4.06
CA SER A 187 3.09 -22.00 2.65
C SER A 187 4.60 -22.13 2.47
N VAL A 188 5.01 -22.50 1.26
CA VAL A 188 6.43 -22.60 0.86
C VAL A 188 6.70 -21.65 -0.31
N PRO A 189 7.95 -21.22 -0.53
CA PRO A 189 8.29 -20.36 -1.65
C PRO A 189 7.92 -20.99 -3.00
N TYR A 190 7.30 -20.23 -3.90
CA TYR A 190 7.03 -20.68 -5.26
C TYR A 190 8.30 -20.65 -6.12
N THR A 191 8.59 -21.76 -6.79
CA THR A 191 9.58 -21.80 -7.87
C THR A 191 8.84 -21.74 -9.20
N GLY A 192 9.21 -20.79 -10.06
CA GLY A 192 8.53 -20.58 -11.33
C GLY A 192 8.62 -21.76 -12.30
N SER A 193 7.66 -21.77 -13.23
CA SER A 193 7.36 -22.86 -14.14
C SER A 193 8.33 -23.01 -15.32
N ASN A 194 9.32 -22.13 -15.51
CA ASN A 194 10.17 -22.05 -16.71
C ASN A 194 9.35 -21.78 -17.98
N THR A 195 8.25 -21.05 -17.85
CA THR A 195 7.37 -20.66 -18.95
C THR A 195 7.01 -19.19 -18.89
N SER A 196 6.40 -18.67 -19.95
CA SER A 196 5.82 -17.33 -19.94
C SER A 196 4.45 -17.36 -19.27
N VAL A 197 4.25 -16.48 -18.29
CA VAL A 197 3.02 -16.39 -17.49
C VAL A 197 2.41 -15.02 -17.65
N SER A 198 1.10 -14.97 -17.90
CA SER A 198 0.36 -13.70 -17.99
C SER A 198 0.18 -13.10 -16.60
N ALA A 199 0.73 -11.90 -16.40
CA ALA A 199 0.58 -11.09 -15.20
C ALA A 199 -0.24 -9.82 -15.49
N THR A 200 -1.28 -9.94 -16.31
CA THR A 200 -2.15 -8.83 -16.73
C THR A 200 -3.49 -8.79 -16.01
N THR A 201 -3.80 -9.80 -15.21
CA THR A 201 -5.04 -9.92 -14.45
C THR A 201 -4.73 -10.25 -13.01
N PHE A 202 -5.51 -9.68 -12.08
CA PHE A 202 -5.40 -10.02 -10.69
C PHE A 202 -5.56 -11.53 -10.44
N GLY A 203 -4.80 -12.03 -9.48
CA GLY A 203 -4.99 -13.37 -8.93
C GLY A 203 -6.31 -13.46 -8.17
N SER A 204 -6.74 -14.68 -7.86
CA SER A 204 -7.97 -14.87 -7.09
C SER A 204 -7.82 -14.31 -5.67
N GLU A 205 -8.90 -13.72 -5.16
CA GLU A 205 -9.00 -13.33 -3.75
C GLU A 205 -9.07 -14.57 -2.87
N CYS A 206 -8.50 -14.49 -1.67
CA CYS A 206 -8.59 -15.58 -0.72
C CYS A 206 -10.04 -15.79 -0.25
N ALA A 207 -10.40 -17.07 -0.05
CA ALA A 207 -11.71 -17.46 0.43
C ALA A 207 -12.07 -16.70 1.72
N GLN A 208 -13.22 -16.03 1.70
CA GLN A 208 -13.71 -15.16 2.75
C GLN A 208 -15.24 -15.05 2.66
N GLY A 209 -15.92 -15.07 3.82
CA GLY A 209 -17.38 -15.15 3.83
C GLY A 209 -17.87 -16.32 2.98
N THR A 210 -18.61 -16.04 1.90
CA THR A 210 -19.17 -17.05 0.99
C THR A 210 -18.50 -17.10 -0.41
N ALA A 211 -17.43 -16.33 -0.63
CA ALA A 211 -16.78 -16.15 -1.94
C ALA A 211 -15.25 -16.32 -1.83
N GLY A 212 -14.55 -16.21 -2.97
CA GLY A 212 -13.09 -16.35 -3.07
C GLY A 212 -12.61 -17.78 -3.37
N SER A 213 -11.30 -17.97 -3.34
CA SER A 213 -10.58 -19.21 -3.70
C SER A 213 -9.55 -19.59 -2.64
N GLU A 214 -9.24 -20.88 -2.50
CA GLU A 214 -8.08 -21.35 -1.71
C GLU A 214 -6.77 -21.22 -2.49
N ASP A 215 -6.83 -21.26 -3.83
CA ASP A 215 -5.71 -20.88 -4.68
C ASP A 215 -5.70 -19.35 -4.80
N CYS A 216 -5.04 -18.68 -3.85
CA CYS A 216 -5.10 -17.22 -3.72
C CYS A 216 -3.78 -16.53 -3.34
N LEU A 217 -2.67 -17.27 -3.19
CA LEU A 217 -1.37 -16.73 -2.76
C LEU A 217 -0.64 -16.02 -3.92
N PHE A 218 -1.20 -14.86 -4.27
CA PHE A 218 -0.74 -13.98 -5.33
C PHE A 218 -0.37 -12.60 -4.79
N LEU A 219 0.50 -11.92 -5.52
CA LEU A 219 0.89 -10.53 -5.29
C LEU A 219 0.80 -9.71 -6.59
N ASN A 220 0.74 -8.40 -6.41
CA ASN A 220 0.63 -7.40 -7.46
C ASN A 220 1.77 -6.38 -7.31
N ILE A 221 2.38 -5.97 -8.41
CA ILE A 221 3.52 -5.04 -8.45
C ILE A 221 3.20 -3.85 -9.35
N TRP A 222 3.48 -2.64 -8.85
CA TRP A 222 3.49 -1.39 -9.62
C TRP A 222 4.88 -0.76 -9.49
N THR A 223 5.50 -0.40 -10.61
CA THR A 223 6.85 0.17 -10.63
C THR A 223 7.03 1.23 -11.73
N PRO A 224 7.73 2.34 -11.47
CA PRO A 224 8.08 3.31 -12.51
C PRO A 224 9.32 2.88 -13.32
N TYR A 225 10.03 1.83 -12.90
CA TYR A 225 11.37 1.49 -13.40
C TYR A 225 11.56 -0.02 -13.58
N LEU A 226 12.02 -0.44 -14.77
CA LEU A 226 12.45 -1.81 -15.05
C LEU A 226 13.92 -1.82 -15.47
N PRO A 227 14.83 -2.46 -14.70
CA PRO A 227 16.24 -2.50 -15.02
C PRO A 227 16.56 -3.56 -16.08
N SER A 228 17.51 -3.23 -16.96
CA SER A 228 18.22 -4.20 -17.80
C SER A 228 19.16 -5.07 -16.97
N GLN A 229 19.61 -6.20 -17.53
CA GLN A 229 20.58 -7.09 -16.87
C GLN A 229 21.82 -6.36 -16.31
N ASP A 230 22.35 -5.37 -17.05
CA ASP A 230 23.54 -4.63 -16.63
C ASP A 230 23.26 -3.75 -15.40
N SER A 231 22.09 -3.09 -15.38
CA SER A 231 21.70 -2.17 -14.31
C SER A 231 21.10 -2.86 -13.08
N LYS A 232 20.64 -4.11 -13.18
CA LYS A 232 20.06 -4.87 -12.04
C LYS A 232 21.00 -4.96 -10.84
N SER A 233 22.31 -4.98 -11.08
CA SER A 233 23.33 -5.07 -10.03
C SER A 233 23.66 -3.73 -9.35
N ASP A 234 23.24 -2.61 -9.94
CA ASP A 234 23.47 -1.28 -9.39
C ASP A 234 22.34 -0.89 -8.42
N LYS A 235 22.60 -1.12 -7.13
CA LYS A 235 21.66 -0.75 -6.06
C LYS A 235 21.29 0.73 -6.03
N SER A 236 22.15 1.62 -6.56
CA SER A 236 21.85 3.06 -6.59
C SER A 236 20.74 3.42 -7.59
N ALA A 237 20.48 2.55 -8.58
CA ALA A 237 19.41 2.70 -9.54
C ALA A 237 18.06 2.08 -9.07
N LEU A 238 18.09 1.22 -8.05
CA LEU A 238 16.92 0.53 -7.52
C LEU A 238 16.08 1.44 -6.61
N LYS A 239 14.78 1.18 -6.56
CA LYS A 239 13.78 1.96 -5.84
C LYS A 239 13.40 1.30 -4.52
N PRO A 240 13.15 2.06 -3.45
CA PRO A 240 12.57 1.54 -2.21
C PRO A 240 11.26 0.79 -2.46
N VAL A 241 11.01 -0.25 -1.66
CA VAL A 241 9.82 -1.10 -1.80
C VAL A 241 8.83 -0.78 -0.70
N MET A 242 7.62 -0.38 -1.09
CA MET A 242 6.45 -0.27 -0.23
C MET A 242 5.70 -1.61 -0.27
N PHE A 243 5.76 -2.38 0.82
CA PHE A 243 5.14 -3.71 0.91
C PHE A 243 3.82 -3.60 1.69
N TRP A 244 2.70 -3.67 0.97
CA TRP A 244 1.36 -3.44 1.47
C TRP A 244 0.67 -4.72 1.94
N ILE A 245 0.17 -4.69 3.18
CA ILE A 245 -0.63 -5.72 3.82
C ILE A 245 -2.02 -5.17 4.11
N HIS A 246 -3.03 -5.67 3.40
CA HIS A 246 -4.39 -5.19 3.54
C HIS A 246 -5.02 -5.55 4.90
N GLY A 247 -5.95 -4.70 5.35
CA GLY A 247 -6.80 -4.92 6.53
C GLY A 247 -7.97 -5.88 6.28
N GLY A 248 -8.99 -5.79 7.14
CA GLY A 248 -10.21 -6.62 7.05
C GLY A 248 -10.37 -7.65 8.17
N ALA A 249 -9.96 -7.29 9.40
CA ALA A 249 -10.16 -8.08 10.62
C ALA A 249 -9.58 -9.52 10.59
N PHE A 250 -8.60 -9.79 9.70
CA PHE A 250 -8.13 -11.13 9.36
C PHE A 250 -9.20 -12.07 8.80
N THR A 251 -10.36 -11.56 8.38
CA THR A 251 -11.49 -12.36 7.87
C THR A 251 -11.91 -11.98 6.46
N GLY A 252 -11.52 -10.79 5.99
CA GLY A 252 -11.78 -10.29 4.65
C GLY A 252 -10.67 -9.36 4.15
N GLY A 253 -10.85 -8.85 2.93
CA GLY A 253 -9.89 -7.97 2.26
C GLY A 253 -9.14 -8.68 1.12
N SER A 254 -8.44 -7.89 0.30
CA SER A 254 -7.77 -8.38 -0.92
C SER A 254 -6.74 -7.38 -1.42
N ALA A 255 -5.61 -7.84 -1.94
CA ALA A 255 -4.63 -7.02 -2.67
C ALA A 255 -5.15 -6.44 -3.99
N ASN A 256 -6.36 -6.83 -4.40
CA ASN A 256 -7.01 -6.38 -5.62
C ASN A 256 -7.91 -5.15 -5.39
N ASP A 257 -8.05 -4.68 -4.15
CA ASP A 257 -8.91 -3.53 -3.82
C ASP A 257 -8.37 -2.25 -4.49
N PRO A 258 -9.18 -1.57 -5.30
CA PRO A 258 -8.76 -0.37 -6.03
C PRO A 258 -8.44 0.82 -5.12
N THR A 259 -8.90 0.80 -3.85
CA THR A 259 -8.63 1.86 -2.86
C THR A 259 -7.12 2.14 -2.73
N PHE A 260 -6.30 1.11 -2.88
CA PHE A 260 -4.85 1.17 -2.79
C PHE A 260 -4.15 0.67 -4.07
N ASP A 261 -4.71 0.96 -5.25
CA ASP A 261 -3.98 0.81 -6.52
C ASP A 261 -2.64 1.55 -6.45
N GLY A 262 -1.60 0.90 -6.99
CA GLY A 262 -0.22 1.37 -6.85
C GLY A 262 0.27 2.37 -7.90
N GLY A 263 -0.52 2.71 -8.92
CA GLY A 263 -0.05 3.55 -10.02
C GLY A 263 0.39 4.94 -9.56
N SER A 264 -0.44 5.58 -8.71
CA SER A 264 -0.17 6.90 -8.15
C SER A 264 1.07 6.92 -7.25
N VAL A 265 1.16 6.01 -6.28
CA VAL A 265 2.34 5.93 -5.37
C VAL A 265 3.62 5.57 -6.11
N ALA A 266 3.58 4.67 -7.10
CA ALA A 266 4.75 4.29 -7.86
C ALA A 266 5.30 5.47 -8.68
N SER A 267 4.41 6.18 -9.38
CA SER A 267 4.77 7.28 -10.28
C SER A 267 5.12 8.58 -9.55
N ARG A 268 4.32 8.97 -8.55
CA ARG A 268 4.53 10.21 -7.78
C ARG A 268 5.55 10.01 -6.66
N GLY A 269 5.39 8.93 -5.91
CA GLY A 269 6.22 8.60 -4.76
C GLY A 269 7.58 8.00 -5.11
N ASP A 270 7.82 7.62 -6.37
CA ASP A 270 9.09 7.04 -6.82
C ASP A 270 9.51 5.80 -5.99
N VAL A 271 8.58 4.87 -5.85
CA VAL A 271 8.73 3.61 -5.11
C VAL A 271 8.20 2.44 -5.93
N VAL A 272 8.57 1.21 -5.56
CA VAL A 272 7.86 0.01 -6.03
C VAL A 272 6.80 -0.35 -4.99
N LEU A 273 5.54 -0.45 -5.40
CA LEU A 273 4.48 -1.00 -4.54
C LEU A 273 4.35 -2.50 -4.80
N VAL A 274 4.33 -3.29 -3.73
CA VAL A 274 3.93 -4.70 -3.75
C VAL A 274 2.73 -4.90 -2.82
N ALA A 275 1.60 -5.38 -3.35
CA ALA A 275 0.42 -5.72 -2.55
C ALA A 275 0.19 -7.24 -2.57
N ILE A 276 -0.11 -7.83 -1.41
CA ILE A 276 -0.18 -9.30 -1.25
C ILE A 276 -1.55 -9.78 -0.79
N ASN A 277 -2.05 -10.87 -1.37
CA ASN A 277 -3.12 -11.67 -0.78
C ASN A 277 -2.50 -12.65 0.22
N TYR A 278 -3.17 -12.92 1.34
CA TYR A 278 -2.78 -13.92 2.33
C TYR A 278 -4.02 -14.67 2.83
N ARG A 279 -3.88 -15.91 3.32
CA ARG A 279 -5.06 -16.66 3.81
C ARG A 279 -5.73 -15.95 4.98
N LEU A 280 -7.06 -15.93 4.95
CA LEU A 280 -7.92 -15.25 5.91
C LEU A 280 -8.77 -16.27 6.68
N SER A 281 -9.40 -15.79 7.76
CA SER A 281 -10.40 -16.51 8.54
C SER A 281 -9.86 -17.86 9.02
N THR A 282 -10.75 -18.84 9.22
CA THR A 282 -10.42 -20.19 9.68
C THR A 282 -9.31 -20.83 8.83
N LEU A 283 -9.24 -20.55 7.53
CA LEU A 283 -8.23 -21.11 6.63
C LEU A 283 -6.83 -20.55 6.85
N GLY A 284 -6.72 -19.32 7.36
CA GLY A 284 -5.46 -18.65 7.65
C GLY A 284 -5.01 -18.74 9.10
N PHE A 285 -5.92 -18.91 10.06
CA PHE A 285 -5.59 -18.66 11.47
C PHE A 285 -5.98 -19.78 12.43
N LEU A 286 -6.61 -20.87 11.99
CA LEU A 286 -7.02 -21.95 12.90
C LEU A 286 -5.82 -22.61 13.61
N ALA A 287 -5.84 -22.62 14.94
CA ALA A 287 -5.05 -23.54 15.75
C ALA A 287 -5.90 -24.65 16.39
N LEU A 288 -5.29 -25.83 16.57
CA LEU A 288 -5.83 -26.99 17.29
C LEU A 288 -4.81 -27.50 18.31
N ASP A 289 -5.29 -28.16 19.36
CA ASP A 289 -4.44 -28.86 20.34
C ASP A 289 -4.09 -30.29 19.86
N ASP A 290 -3.55 -30.37 18.64
CA ASP A 290 -3.11 -31.63 18.00
C ASP A 290 -1.57 -31.70 17.81
N GLY A 291 -0.87 -30.63 18.19
CA GLY A 291 0.59 -30.48 18.10
C GLY A 291 1.13 -30.22 16.69
N VAL A 292 0.28 -30.09 15.67
CA VAL A 292 0.68 -29.88 14.27
C VAL A 292 -0.04 -28.73 13.58
N THR A 293 -1.27 -28.42 13.99
CA THR A 293 -2.10 -27.34 13.46
C THR A 293 -1.97 -26.12 14.37
N ASN A 294 -0.86 -25.38 14.24
CA ASN A 294 -0.48 -24.36 15.23
C ASN A 294 -0.94 -22.92 14.91
N GLY A 295 -1.87 -22.73 13.96
CA GLY A 295 -2.33 -21.39 13.56
C GLY A 295 -1.31 -20.61 12.72
N ASN A 296 -1.51 -19.29 12.62
CA ASN A 296 -0.63 -18.33 11.93
C ASN A 296 -0.31 -18.62 10.44
N PHE A 297 -1.07 -19.45 9.74
CA PHE A 297 -0.83 -19.74 8.33
C PHE A 297 -0.90 -18.48 7.44
N GLY A 298 -1.83 -17.57 7.73
CA GLY A 298 -1.95 -16.28 7.05
C GLY A 298 -0.76 -15.35 7.32
N LEU A 299 -0.24 -15.33 8.55
CA LEU A 299 0.99 -14.59 8.89
C LEU A 299 2.21 -15.19 8.17
N ALA A 300 2.31 -16.52 8.13
CA ALA A 300 3.35 -17.23 7.40
C ALA A 300 3.31 -16.94 5.90
N ASP A 301 2.11 -16.82 5.31
CA ASP A 301 1.94 -16.41 3.91
C ASP A 301 2.51 -15.02 3.64
N GLN A 302 2.27 -14.06 4.55
CA GLN A 302 2.80 -12.71 4.42
C GLN A 302 4.34 -12.69 4.50
N ILE A 303 4.94 -13.46 5.41
CA ILE A 303 6.40 -13.57 5.53
C ILE A 303 7.00 -14.29 4.31
N ASN A 304 6.33 -15.31 3.78
CA ASN A 304 6.75 -16.00 2.56
C ASN A 304 6.65 -15.07 1.32
N ALA A 305 5.62 -14.22 1.25
CA ALA A 305 5.55 -13.18 0.22
C ALA A 305 6.68 -12.15 0.37
N LEU A 306 7.05 -11.79 1.59
CA LEU A 306 8.22 -10.94 1.87
C LEU A 306 9.53 -11.62 1.43
N ASP A 307 9.68 -12.92 1.64
CA ASP A 307 10.82 -13.70 1.14
C ASP A 307 10.86 -13.72 -0.40
N TRP A 308 9.71 -13.88 -1.05
CA TRP A 308 9.62 -13.78 -2.50
C TRP A 308 10.04 -12.39 -2.99
N VAL A 309 9.59 -11.32 -2.34
CA VAL A 309 9.97 -9.94 -2.68
C VAL A 309 11.48 -9.77 -2.55
N ARG A 310 12.07 -10.19 -1.44
CA ARG A 310 13.52 -10.08 -1.25
C ARG A 310 14.33 -10.84 -2.30
N ALA A 311 13.82 -11.99 -2.77
CA ALA A 311 14.50 -12.79 -3.78
C ALA A 311 14.35 -12.23 -5.21
N ASN A 312 13.28 -11.50 -5.52
CA ASN A 312 12.88 -11.24 -6.91
C ASN A 312 12.66 -9.75 -7.25
N ILE A 313 12.44 -8.87 -6.28
CA ILE A 313 11.95 -7.49 -6.55
C ILE A 313 12.95 -6.62 -7.34
N GLN A 314 14.23 -6.97 -7.31
CA GLN A 314 15.27 -6.34 -8.14
C GLN A 314 14.95 -6.43 -9.64
N ASP A 315 14.28 -7.51 -10.10
CA ASP A 315 13.89 -7.66 -11.50
C ASP A 315 12.82 -6.63 -11.92
N PHE A 316 12.10 -6.08 -10.95
CA PHE A 316 11.07 -5.05 -11.10
C PHE A 316 11.57 -3.66 -10.67
N GLY A 317 12.89 -3.51 -10.51
CA GLY A 317 13.52 -2.25 -10.15
C GLY A 317 13.43 -1.88 -8.67
N GLY A 318 12.99 -2.79 -7.80
CA GLY A 318 12.95 -2.58 -6.35
C GLY A 318 14.23 -3.01 -5.64
N ASP A 319 14.56 -2.34 -4.55
CA ASP A 319 15.71 -2.63 -3.70
C ASP A 319 15.30 -3.60 -2.57
N PRO A 320 15.77 -4.86 -2.57
CA PRO A 320 15.38 -5.87 -1.58
C PRO A 320 15.88 -5.56 -0.16
N ASP A 321 16.82 -4.60 0.00
CA ASP A 321 17.32 -4.18 1.31
C ASP A 321 16.59 -2.94 1.86
N ARG A 322 15.74 -2.30 1.04
CA ARG A 322 14.94 -1.12 1.44
C ARG A 322 13.44 -1.41 1.33
N VAL A 323 13.02 -2.48 1.99
CA VAL A 323 11.60 -2.84 2.12
C VAL A 323 11.01 -2.15 3.35
N THR A 324 9.92 -1.41 3.15
CA THR A 324 9.08 -0.84 4.21
C THR A 324 7.75 -1.55 4.24
N LEU A 325 7.44 -2.22 5.35
CA LEU A 325 6.13 -2.83 5.58
C LEU A 325 5.12 -1.72 5.87
N ILE A 326 3.96 -1.79 5.25
CA ILE A 326 2.85 -0.87 5.53
C ILE A 326 1.54 -1.65 5.54
N GLY A 327 0.68 -1.37 6.50
CA GLY A 327 -0.62 -2.05 6.60
C GLY A 327 -1.58 -1.24 7.46
N GLN A 328 -2.87 -1.41 7.21
CA GLN A 328 -3.93 -0.68 7.90
C GLN A 328 -4.86 -1.65 8.65
N SER A 329 -5.34 -1.27 9.83
CA SER A 329 -6.25 -2.10 10.64
C SER A 329 -5.63 -3.46 11.00
N ALA A 330 -6.27 -4.58 10.67
CA ALA A 330 -5.67 -5.91 10.80
C ALA A 330 -4.34 -6.05 10.03
N GLY A 331 -4.16 -5.31 8.94
CA GLY A 331 -2.87 -5.22 8.23
C GLY A 331 -1.80 -4.53 9.08
N ALA A 332 -2.16 -3.53 9.89
CA ALA A 332 -1.25 -2.96 10.89
C ALA A 332 -0.93 -3.95 12.01
N GLY A 333 -1.92 -4.74 12.44
CA GLY A 333 -1.71 -5.87 13.36
C GLY A 333 -0.77 -6.93 12.78
N SER A 334 -0.82 -7.18 11.47
CA SER A 334 0.15 -8.01 10.76
C SER A 334 1.56 -7.41 10.78
N VAL A 335 1.70 -6.11 10.47
CA VAL A 335 2.99 -5.43 10.57
C VAL A 335 3.57 -5.56 11.98
N ARG A 336 2.75 -5.38 13.03
CA ARG A 336 3.16 -5.57 14.42
C ARG A 336 3.58 -7.01 14.73
N ALA A 337 2.83 -8.01 14.23
CA ALA A 337 3.18 -9.42 14.40
C ALA A 337 4.49 -9.78 13.69
N ILE A 338 4.70 -9.27 12.46
CA ILE A 338 5.94 -9.44 11.71
C ILE A 338 7.12 -8.77 12.44
N MET A 339 6.93 -7.58 13.03
CA MET A 339 7.93 -6.92 13.88
C MET A 339 8.34 -7.75 15.10
N ALA A 340 7.44 -8.59 15.61
CA ALA A 340 7.68 -9.50 16.73
C ALA A 340 8.21 -10.88 16.31
N SER A 341 8.16 -11.20 15.00
CA SER A 341 8.43 -12.54 14.50
C SER A 341 9.94 -12.78 14.28
N PRO A 342 10.53 -13.83 14.86
CA PRO A 342 11.92 -14.19 14.57
C PRO A 342 12.12 -14.59 13.10
N GLU A 343 11.10 -15.15 12.46
CA GLU A 343 11.12 -15.52 11.04
C GLU A 343 11.16 -14.31 10.11
N ALA A 344 10.95 -13.09 10.62
CA ALA A 344 11.01 -11.85 9.84
C ALA A 344 12.26 -11.00 10.12
N GLU A 345 13.13 -11.43 11.03
CA GLU A 345 14.30 -10.66 11.44
C GLU A 345 15.21 -10.33 10.25
N GLY A 346 15.52 -9.05 10.06
CA GLY A 346 16.37 -8.57 8.97
C GLY A 346 15.75 -8.65 7.57
N LYS A 347 14.43 -8.88 7.44
CA LYS A 347 13.74 -8.92 6.14
C LYS A 347 13.16 -7.58 5.68
N PHE A 348 13.17 -6.56 6.53
CA PHE A 348 12.65 -5.22 6.23
C PHE A 348 13.43 -4.15 7.01
N ALA A 349 13.34 -2.91 6.53
CA ALA A 349 14.09 -1.77 7.06
C ALA A 349 13.19 -0.62 7.55
N GLY A 350 11.89 -0.64 7.22
CA GLY A 350 10.89 0.30 7.73
C GLY A 350 9.56 -0.38 8.04
N ALA A 351 8.77 0.20 8.94
CA ALA A 351 7.43 -0.25 9.28
C ALA A 351 6.46 0.93 9.46
N ILE A 352 5.26 0.79 8.89
CA ILE A 352 4.13 1.72 8.98
C ILE A 352 2.84 0.97 9.35
N PRO A 353 2.62 0.64 10.63
CA PRO A 353 1.34 0.12 11.10
C PRO A 353 0.34 1.30 11.27
N MET A 354 -0.62 1.40 10.35
CA MET A 354 -1.63 2.47 10.28
C MET A 354 -2.90 2.05 11.04
N SER A 355 -3.30 2.83 12.05
CA SER A 355 -4.42 2.50 12.94
C SER A 355 -4.27 1.11 13.54
N ASN A 356 -3.14 0.87 14.22
CA ASN A 356 -2.85 -0.41 14.83
C ASN A 356 -3.82 -0.71 15.97
N LEU A 357 -4.37 -1.93 15.96
CA LEU A 357 -5.31 -2.41 16.96
C LEU A 357 -4.56 -2.92 18.20
N GLY A 358 -4.97 -2.48 19.38
CA GLY A 358 -4.37 -2.89 20.65
C GLY A 358 -5.21 -2.49 21.87
N GLY A 359 -4.67 -2.71 23.07
CA GLY A 359 -5.31 -2.27 24.31
C GLY A 359 -6.56 -3.10 24.67
N LEU A 360 -7.73 -2.47 24.68
CA LEU A 360 -8.96 -2.99 25.26
C LEU A 360 -9.89 -3.62 24.22
N ASN A 361 -10.78 -4.50 24.70
CA ASN A 361 -11.91 -5.06 23.97
C ASN A 361 -11.50 -5.68 22.61
N TYR A 362 -12.05 -5.15 21.50
CA TYR A 362 -11.80 -5.67 20.15
C TYR A 362 -10.33 -5.58 19.73
N GLY A 363 -9.58 -4.60 20.26
CA GLY A 363 -8.18 -4.35 19.90
C GLY A 363 -7.19 -5.30 20.58
N THR A 364 -7.52 -5.83 21.76
CA THR A 364 -6.59 -6.61 22.61
C THR A 364 -5.85 -7.69 21.82
N THR A 365 -6.59 -8.54 21.10
CA THR A 365 -6.03 -9.73 20.44
C THR A 365 -5.12 -9.44 19.24
N TYR A 366 -5.01 -8.18 18.81
CA TYR A 366 -4.11 -7.78 17.73
C TYR A 366 -2.72 -7.39 18.24
N SER A 367 -2.58 -7.12 19.54
CA SER A 367 -1.32 -6.73 20.18
C SER A 367 -0.92 -7.62 21.37
N GLU A 368 -1.87 -8.39 21.91
CA GLU A 368 -1.67 -9.44 22.91
C GLU A 368 -2.21 -10.77 22.34
N TYR A 369 -1.29 -11.58 21.82
CA TYR A 369 -1.57 -12.80 21.08
C TYR A 369 -2.02 -13.93 22.01
N TYR A 370 -3.04 -14.68 21.60
CA TYR A 370 -3.48 -15.84 22.35
C TYR A 370 -2.45 -16.97 22.32
N THR A 371 -2.43 -17.79 23.35
CA THR A 371 -1.89 -19.15 23.25
C THR A 371 -2.79 -20.01 22.34
N ILE A 372 -2.26 -21.12 21.83
CA ILE A 372 -3.06 -22.10 21.08
C ILE A 372 -4.28 -22.57 21.90
N GLU A 373 -4.09 -22.84 23.19
CA GLU A 373 -5.17 -23.27 24.10
C GLU A 373 -6.29 -22.21 24.21
N GLU A 374 -5.93 -20.93 24.33
CA GLU A 374 -6.90 -19.84 24.36
C GLU A 374 -7.69 -19.74 23.05
N GLU A 375 -7.02 -19.82 21.89
CA GLU A 375 -7.70 -19.81 20.59
C GLU A 375 -8.65 -21.01 20.44
N VAL A 376 -8.23 -22.19 20.87
CA VAL A 376 -9.06 -23.41 20.85
C VAL A 376 -10.35 -23.19 21.64
N ASN A 377 -10.26 -22.56 22.79
CA ASN A 377 -11.39 -22.26 23.66
C ASN A 377 -12.34 -21.21 23.08
N VAL A 378 -11.83 -20.16 22.42
CA VAL A 378 -12.68 -19.07 21.90
C VAL A 378 -13.21 -19.31 20.48
N ALA A 379 -12.54 -20.14 19.68
CA ALA A 379 -12.88 -20.34 18.27
C ALA A 379 -12.93 -21.81 17.84
N ALA A 380 -11.83 -22.57 18.00
CA ALA A 380 -11.71 -23.87 17.34
C ALA A 380 -12.78 -24.87 17.78
N ASN A 381 -13.10 -24.94 19.08
CA ASN A 381 -14.15 -25.82 19.60
C ASN A 381 -15.53 -25.53 18.98
N ALA A 382 -15.87 -24.25 18.78
CA ALA A 382 -17.13 -23.86 18.14
C ALA A 382 -17.16 -24.22 16.65
N ILE A 383 -16.03 -24.07 15.95
CA ILE A 383 -15.86 -24.46 14.55
C ILE A 383 -16.01 -25.97 14.38
N LEU A 384 -15.36 -26.76 15.23
CA LEU A 384 -15.45 -28.22 15.24
C LEU A 384 -16.89 -28.68 15.50
N ALA A 385 -17.59 -28.06 16.46
CA ALA A 385 -18.98 -28.37 16.74
C ALA A 385 -19.90 -28.03 15.56
N ALA A 386 -19.72 -26.85 14.95
CA ALA A 386 -20.54 -26.39 13.82
C ALA A 386 -20.35 -27.24 12.55
N THR A 387 -19.20 -27.90 12.41
CA THR A 387 -18.85 -28.74 11.26
C THR A 387 -19.03 -30.24 11.52
N ASN A 388 -19.46 -30.63 12.74
CA ASN A 388 -19.53 -32.01 13.21
C ASN A 388 -18.16 -32.74 13.20
N CYS A 389 -17.07 -31.99 13.40
CA CYS A 389 -15.72 -32.53 13.44
C CYS A 389 -15.17 -32.79 14.86
N THR A 390 -15.91 -32.43 15.93
CA THR A 390 -15.46 -32.58 17.32
C THR A 390 -14.99 -34.00 17.68
N GLU A 391 -15.77 -35.01 17.33
CA GLU A 391 -15.52 -36.42 17.67
C GLU A 391 -14.80 -37.19 16.54
N ALA A 392 -14.27 -36.49 15.53
CA ALA A 392 -13.53 -37.12 14.45
C ALA A 392 -12.20 -37.70 14.96
N GLU A 393 -11.77 -38.85 14.41
CA GLU A 393 -10.46 -39.44 14.73
C GLU A 393 -9.30 -38.47 14.47
N SER A 394 -9.43 -37.68 13.40
CA SER A 394 -8.57 -36.55 13.07
C SER A 394 -9.44 -35.33 12.79
N GLN A 395 -9.43 -34.39 13.74
CA GLN A 395 -10.18 -33.14 13.63
C GLN A 395 -9.74 -32.32 12.43
N VAL A 396 -8.42 -32.22 12.19
CA VAL A 396 -7.85 -31.51 11.04
C VAL A 396 -8.27 -32.13 9.70
N ASP A 397 -8.27 -33.46 9.57
CA ASP A 397 -8.69 -34.12 8.33
C ASP A 397 -10.19 -33.99 8.08
N CYS A 398 -10.99 -34.01 9.14
CA CYS A 398 -12.42 -33.71 9.04
C CYS A 398 -12.64 -32.28 8.50
N LEU A 399 -11.95 -31.29 9.05
CA LEU A 399 -12.04 -29.90 8.60
C LEU A 399 -11.50 -29.70 7.18
N ARG A 400 -10.48 -30.45 6.76
CA ARG A 400 -9.98 -30.46 5.37
C ARG A 400 -11.04 -30.92 4.36
N ALA A 401 -11.96 -31.78 4.76
CA ALA A 401 -13.05 -32.25 3.90
C ALA A 401 -14.21 -31.25 3.78
N ILE A 402 -14.29 -30.23 4.65
CA ILE A 402 -15.35 -29.21 4.60
C ILE A 402 -15.06 -28.22 3.45
N PRO A 403 -16.06 -27.76 2.69
CA PRO A 403 -15.84 -26.70 1.70
C PRO A 403 -15.29 -25.42 2.33
N ALA A 404 -14.29 -24.79 1.70
CA ALA A 404 -13.62 -23.59 2.19
C ALA A 404 -14.61 -22.48 2.58
N ASN A 405 -15.53 -22.15 1.67
CA ASN A 405 -16.51 -21.09 1.87
C ASN A 405 -17.55 -21.43 2.95
N THR A 406 -17.68 -22.69 3.35
CA THR A 406 -18.49 -23.07 4.53
C THR A 406 -17.74 -22.75 5.83
N LEU A 407 -16.42 -22.99 5.89
CA LEU A 407 -15.60 -22.67 7.06
C LEU A 407 -15.47 -21.16 7.28
N THR A 408 -15.33 -20.39 6.20
CA THR A 408 -15.17 -18.93 6.26
C THR A 408 -16.48 -18.19 6.50
N SER A 409 -17.64 -18.84 6.34
CA SER A 409 -18.97 -18.27 6.59
C SER A 409 -19.59 -18.68 7.92
N LEU A 410 -18.88 -19.41 8.77
CA LEU A 410 -19.39 -19.80 10.09
C LEU A 410 -19.63 -18.56 10.98
N SER A 411 -20.53 -18.69 11.95
CA SER A 411 -20.78 -17.63 12.94
C SER A 411 -19.55 -17.34 13.82
N THR A 412 -18.70 -18.34 14.01
CA THR A 412 -17.42 -18.26 14.71
C THR A 412 -16.33 -18.71 13.74
N VAL A 413 -15.30 -17.90 13.59
CA VAL A 413 -14.15 -18.18 12.74
C VAL A 413 -12.86 -17.95 13.52
N ALA A 414 -11.79 -18.66 13.17
CA ALA A 414 -10.47 -18.34 13.70
C ALA A 414 -9.94 -17.12 12.95
N ARG A 415 -9.42 -16.14 13.70
CA ARG A 415 -8.91 -14.86 13.15
C ARG A 415 -7.83 -14.26 14.04
N TYR A 416 -7.16 -15.09 14.84
CA TYR A 416 -6.25 -14.65 15.88
C TYR A 416 -4.83 -15.03 15.50
N VAL A 417 -3.89 -14.11 15.73
CA VAL A 417 -2.48 -14.47 15.78
C VAL A 417 -2.25 -15.16 17.12
N VAL A 418 -1.55 -16.29 17.09
CA VAL A 418 -1.28 -17.09 18.30
C VAL A 418 0.21 -17.25 18.57
N VAL A 419 0.58 -17.47 19.82
CA VAL A 419 1.92 -17.86 20.23
C VAL A 419 2.14 -19.32 19.86
N ASP A 420 2.60 -19.55 18.63
CA ASP A 420 2.86 -20.87 18.04
C ASP A 420 4.28 -21.40 18.31
N GLY A 421 5.15 -20.56 18.87
CA GLY A 421 6.55 -20.89 19.15
C GLY A 421 7.46 -20.91 17.92
N THR A 422 6.94 -20.58 16.74
CA THR A 422 7.70 -20.52 15.47
C THR A 422 7.65 -19.10 14.90
N TYR A 423 6.48 -18.66 14.44
CA TYR A 423 6.30 -17.33 13.89
C TYR A 423 6.09 -16.29 14.99
N ILE A 424 5.49 -16.66 16.11
CA ILE A 424 5.29 -15.81 17.27
C ILE A 424 5.71 -16.56 18.53
N THR A 425 6.73 -16.03 19.22
CA THR A 425 7.34 -16.67 20.39
C THR A 425 7.00 -15.98 21.70
N THR A 426 6.40 -14.80 21.65
CA THR A 426 6.01 -13.99 22.81
C THR A 426 4.58 -13.51 22.66
N GLN A 427 3.90 -13.30 23.79
CA GLN A 427 2.50 -12.84 23.82
C GLN A 427 2.33 -11.43 23.23
N ASN A 428 3.37 -10.59 23.28
CA ASN A 428 3.34 -9.24 22.74
C ASN A 428 4.68 -8.90 22.06
N LEU A 429 4.70 -7.76 21.38
CA LEU A 429 5.92 -7.21 20.78
C LEU A 429 6.96 -6.94 21.87
N THR A 430 8.15 -7.55 21.74
CA THR A 430 9.23 -7.31 22.69
C THR A 430 9.83 -5.91 22.49
N LEU A 431 9.51 -5.00 23.40
CA LEU A 431 9.97 -3.62 23.39
C LEU A 431 11.26 -3.38 24.17
N THR A 432 11.94 -4.41 24.65
CA THR A 432 13.25 -4.30 25.32
C THR A 432 14.35 -4.97 24.50
N GLY A 433 15.61 -4.75 24.87
CA GLY A 433 16.77 -5.35 24.21
C GLY A 433 17.43 -4.40 23.18
N PRO A 434 18.14 -4.92 22.17
CA PRO A 434 18.85 -4.09 21.20
C PRO A 434 17.89 -3.25 20.35
N GLU A 435 18.40 -2.11 19.88
CA GLU A 435 17.69 -1.21 18.95
C GLU A 435 17.15 -2.03 17.77
N ALA A 436 15.91 -1.73 17.38
CA ALA A 436 15.27 -2.38 16.25
C ALA A 436 16.07 -2.13 14.96
N PRO A 437 16.24 -3.15 14.10
CA PRO A 437 16.97 -3.01 12.84
C PRO A 437 16.17 -2.27 11.76
N TYR A 438 15.01 -1.70 12.10
CA TYR A 438 14.10 -1.00 11.21
C TYR A 438 13.67 0.34 11.81
N LYS A 439 13.18 1.24 10.97
CA LYS A 439 12.59 2.54 11.37
C LYS A 439 11.08 2.45 11.46
N LEU A 440 10.48 3.20 12.38
CA LEU A 440 9.04 3.15 12.67
C LEU A 440 8.38 4.51 12.44
N MET A 441 7.31 4.50 11.67
CA MET A 441 6.31 5.56 11.62
C MET A 441 4.95 4.93 11.89
N MET A 442 4.13 5.46 12.77
CA MET A 442 2.81 4.88 13.06
C MET A 442 1.83 5.97 13.49
N GLY A 443 0.55 5.64 13.57
CA GLY A 443 -0.44 6.62 13.97
C GLY A 443 -1.86 6.17 13.74
N VAL A 444 -2.79 7.05 14.09
CA VAL A 444 -4.23 6.76 14.14
C VAL A 444 -5.04 7.76 13.31
N MET A 445 -6.29 7.44 13.05
CA MET A 445 -7.31 8.41 12.70
C MET A 445 -7.83 9.08 13.97
N LYS A 446 -8.24 10.35 13.88
CA LYS A 446 -8.73 11.11 15.03
C LYS A 446 -9.89 10.43 15.77
N GLU A 447 -10.80 9.77 15.02
CA GLU A 447 -11.94 9.03 15.56
C GLU A 447 -11.96 7.58 15.05
N ASP A 448 -10.80 6.92 15.09
CA ASP A 448 -10.58 5.52 14.67
C ASP A 448 -11.57 4.53 15.29
N GLY A 449 -11.95 4.75 16.55
CA GLY A 449 -12.85 3.87 17.30
C GLY A 449 -14.32 3.97 16.90
N ALA A 450 -14.74 4.99 16.14
CA ALA A 450 -16.15 5.21 15.84
C ALA A 450 -16.83 3.99 15.17
N PRO A 451 -16.24 3.35 14.14
CA PRO A 451 -16.85 2.17 13.50
C PRO A 451 -16.95 0.92 14.39
N PHE A 452 -16.24 0.90 15.52
CA PHE A 452 -16.16 -0.26 16.42
C PHE A 452 -17.22 -0.23 17.52
N ILE A 453 -18.10 0.77 17.50
CA ILE A 453 -19.22 0.91 18.44
C ILE A 453 -20.54 1.06 17.67
N PRO A 454 -21.65 0.50 18.18
CA PRO A 454 -22.96 0.65 17.54
C PRO A 454 -23.51 2.06 17.74
N TYR A 455 -24.33 2.56 16.82
CA TYR A 455 -24.98 3.86 17.03
C TYR A 455 -26.00 3.78 18.19
N PRO A 456 -26.04 4.73 19.16
CA PRO A 456 -26.85 4.58 20.36
C PRO A 456 -28.34 4.73 20.08
N THR A 457 -29.14 3.83 20.63
CA THR A 457 -30.62 3.91 20.64
C THR A 457 -31.18 4.43 21.96
N THR A 458 -30.30 4.81 22.89
CA THR A 458 -30.61 5.35 24.23
C THR A 458 -29.79 6.61 24.49
N THR A 459 -30.24 7.44 25.42
CA THR A 459 -29.50 8.61 25.92
C THR A 459 -28.90 8.36 27.30
N ASN A 460 -29.09 7.16 27.85
CA ASN A 460 -28.48 6.74 29.10
C ASN A 460 -27.03 6.30 28.87
N GLU A 461 -26.08 7.18 29.22
CA GLU A 461 -24.65 6.99 28.99
C GLU A 461 -24.11 5.72 29.66
N THR A 462 -24.34 5.53 30.96
CA THR A 462 -23.82 4.38 31.71
C THR A 462 -24.34 3.06 31.16
N GLU A 463 -25.64 3.00 30.83
CA GLU A 463 -26.28 1.81 30.26
C GLU A 463 -25.68 1.47 28.90
N TYR A 464 -25.54 2.46 28.03
CA TYR A 464 -24.95 2.28 26.70
C TYR A 464 -23.49 1.84 26.76
N LEU A 465 -22.66 2.48 27.59
CA LEU A 465 -21.25 2.12 27.73
C LEU A 465 -21.09 0.70 28.28
N THR A 466 -21.82 0.35 29.34
CA THR A 466 -21.78 -0.99 29.93
C THR A 466 -22.19 -2.07 28.92
N ALA A 467 -23.25 -1.82 28.14
CA ALA A 467 -23.72 -2.74 27.10
C ALA A 467 -22.69 -2.97 25.98
N ASN A 468 -21.76 -2.02 25.79
CA ASN A 468 -20.71 -2.09 24.78
C ASN A 468 -19.34 -2.47 25.36
N GLY A 469 -19.30 -2.99 26.59
CA GLY A 469 -18.07 -3.46 27.22
C GLY A 469 -17.20 -2.36 27.83
N TRP A 470 -17.74 -1.15 28.03
CA TRP A 470 -17.03 -0.04 28.65
C TRP A 470 -17.51 0.17 30.09
N ASN A 471 -16.74 -0.32 31.05
CA ASN A 471 -17.02 -0.19 32.48
C ASN A 471 -16.20 0.96 33.09
N ILE A 472 -16.59 2.20 32.81
CA ILE A 472 -15.87 3.41 33.24
C ILE A 472 -16.65 4.11 34.36
N PRO A 473 -16.01 4.50 35.49
CA PRO A 473 -16.69 5.24 36.55
C PRO A 473 -17.30 6.56 36.04
N GLN A 474 -18.50 6.91 36.48
CA GLN A 474 -19.17 8.15 36.03
C GLN A 474 -18.35 9.41 36.30
N SER A 475 -17.62 9.48 37.41
CA SER A 475 -16.72 10.59 37.70
C SER A 475 -15.63 10.76 36.64
N THR A 476 -15.11 9.66 36.11
CA THR A 476 -14.10 9.65 35.04
C THR A 476 -14.71 10.08 33.71
N LEU A 477 -15.94 9.65 33.41
CA LEU A 477 -16.67 10.09 32.21
C LEU A 477 -16.90 11.60 32.24
N ASP A 478 -17.42 12.12 33.36
CA ASP A 478 -17.73 13.55 33.52
C ASP A 478 -16.47 14.43 33.41
N GLU A 479 -15.32 13.94 33.90
CA GLU A 479 -14.05 14.69 33.93
C GLU A 479 -13.26 14.58 32.61
N LEU A 480 -13.10 13.36 32.08
CA LEU A 480 -12.15 13.09 30.99
C LEU A 480 -12.82 12.84 29.64
N PHE A 481 -14.07 12.40 29.63
CA PHE A 481 -14.85 12.10 28.42
C PHE A 481 -16.21 12.83 28.40
N PRO A 482 -16.24 14.16 28.63
CA PRO A 482 -17.51 14.87 28.75
C PRO A 482 -18.32 14.80 27.46
N LEU A 483 -19.64 14.62 27.59
CA LEU A 483 -20.55 14.65 26.45
C LEU A 483 -20.51 16.01 25.73
N PRO A 484 -20.38 16.03 24.39
CA PRO A 484 -20.48 17.25 23.61
C PRO A 484 -21.79 18.01 23.85
N ALA A 485 -21.72 19.34 23.79
CA ALA A 485 -22.90 20.19 23.85
C ALA A 485 -23.62 20.18 22.48
N GLY A 486 -24.70 19.40 22.36
CA GLY A 486 -25.47 19.29 21.13
C GLY A 486 -26.93 18.91 21.37
N ALA A 487 -27.83 19.27 20.45
CA ALA A 487 -29.25 18.94 20.56
C ALA A 487 -29.53 17.44 20.37
N ASN A 488 -28.69 16.75 19.60
CA ASN A 488 -28.82 15.32 19.35
C ASN A 488 -28.05 14.53 20.42
N GLN A 489 -28.76 14.15 21.48
CA GLN A 489 -28.16 13.47 22.64
C GLN A 489 -27.54 12.11 22.29
N THR A 490 -28.12 11.34 21.36
CA THR A 490 -27.54 10.05 20.95
C THR A 490 -26.27 10.26 20.12
N LEU A 491 -26.21 11.31 19.29
CA LEU A 491 -24.97 11.66 18.58
C LEU A 491 -23.88 12.16 19.53
N ASN A 492 -24.23 12.94 20.56
CA ASN A 492 -23.25 13.36 21.57
C ASN A 492 -22.66 12.16 22.31
N LEU A 493 -23.53 11.22 22.71
CA LEU A 493 -23.11 9.96 23.35
C LEU A 493 -22.24 9.11 22.43
N TYR A 494 -22.60 9.01 21.15
CA TYR A 494 -21.81 8.32 20.15
C TYR A 494 -20.42 8.96 19.97
N ASN A 495 -20.36 10.29 19.86
CA ASN A 495 -19.11 11.02 19.71
C ASN A 495 -18.19 10.82 20.93
N ALA A 496 -18.69 11.01 22.15
CA ALA A 496 -17.90 10.77 23.36
C ALA A 496 -17.41 9.31 23.46
N THR A 497 -18.26 8.35 23.12
CA THR A 497 -17.89 6.93 23.12
C THR A 497 -16.91 6.58 22.00
N SER A 498 -16.98 7.26 20.86
CA SER A 498 -16.01 7.07 19.78
C SER A 498 -14.60 7.47 20.21
N ARG A 499 -14.48 8.51 21.07
CA ARG A 499 -13.21 8.89 21.69
C ARG A 499 -12.71 7.84 22.67
N ILE A 500 -13.59 7.31 23.54
CA ILE A 500 -13.28 6.18 24.44
C ILE A 500 -12.79 4.97 23.64
N ALA A 501 -13.48 4.62 22.55
CA ALA A 501 -13.10 3.51 21.69
C ALA A 501 -11.79 3.79 20.94
N THR A 502 -11.57 5.02 20.47
CA THR A 502 -10.31 5.41 19.81
C THR A 502 -9.14 5.27 20.76
N ASP A 503 -9.29 5.77 21.99
CA ASP A 503 -8.28 5.69 23.03
C ASP A 503 -8.01 4.25 23.44
N GLY A 504 -9.06 3.51 23.79
CA GLY A 504 -8.96 2.16 24.31
C GLY A 504 -8.54 1.10 23.29
N ILE A 505 -8.89 1.24 22.00
CA ILE A 505 -8.66 0.21 20.96
C ILE A 505 -7.45 0.54 20.07
N PHE A 506 -7.01 1.81 20.03
CA PHE A 506 -5.94 2.27 19.13
C PHE A 506 -4.89 3.13 19.85
N ARG A 507 -5.24 4.40 20.15
CA ARG A 507 -4.29 5.46 20.52
C ARG A 507 -3.43 5.08 21.72
N CYS A 508 -4.02 4.62 22.83
CA CYS A 508 -3.26 4.42 24.07
C CYS A 508 -2.22 3.30 23.96
N ALA A 509 -2.57 2.18 23.32
CA ALA A 509 -1.66 1.06 23.14
C ALA A 509 -0.52 1.41 22.17
N ASP A 510 -0.81 2.23 21.16
CA ASP A 510 0.16 2.73 20.19
C ASP A 510 1.11 3.76 20.82
N GLU A 511 0.59 4.75 21.55
CA GLU A 511 1.40 5.71 22.29
C GLU A 511 2.28 5.01 23.35
N ALA A 512 1.75 4.01 24.05
CA ALA A 512 2.53 3.17 24.97
C ALA A 512 3.63 2.38 24.24
N THR A 513 3.35 1.87 23.03
CA THR A 513 4.35 1.16 22.22
C THR A 513 5.52 2.08 21.88
N VAL A 514 5.22 3.33 21.49
CA VAL A 514 6.25 4.34 21.20
C VAL A 514 7.01 4.70 22.47
N PHE A 515 6.32 4.99 23.57
CA PHE A 515 6.95 5.36 24.84
C PHE A 515 7.88 4.27 25.36
N SER A 516 7.38 3.05 25.57
CA SER A 516 8.18 1.95 26.12
C SER A 516 9.36 1.59 25.22
N GLY A 517 9.18 1.67 23.89
CA GLY A 517 10.27 1.44 22.94
C GLY A 517 11.34 2.54 22.97
N LEU A 518 10.98 3.80 23.21
CA LEU A 518 11.95 4.90 23.36
C LEU A 518 12.69 4.80 24.71
N GLU A 519 11.99 4.53 25.80
CA GLU A 519 12.59 4.46 27.15
C GLU A 519 13.53 3.26 27.30
N SER A 520 13.24 2.14 26.65
CA SER A 520 14.10 0.95 26.67
C SER A 520 15.31 1.05 25.72
N GLY A 521 15.33 2.05 24.83
CA GLY A 521 16.31 2.15 23.74
C GLY A 521 16.03 1.21 22.56
N LYS A 522 14.86 0.56 22.50
CA LYS A 522 14.43 -0.24 21.34
C LYS A 522 14.29 0.63 20.09
N TYR A 523 13.84 1.87 20.25
CA TYR A 523 13.76 2.87 19.20
C TYR A 523 14.57 4.10 19.59
N SER A 524 15.37 4.62 18.65
CA SER A 524 16.04 5.92 18.81
C SER A 524 15.07 7.10 18.60
N SER A 525 14.11 6.92 17.69
CA SER A 525 13.07 7.90 17.38
C SER A 525 11.92 7.22 16.65
N VAL A 526 10.70 7.72 16.80
CA VAL A 526 9.51 7.23 16.09
C VAL A 526 8.72 8.41 15.54
N TYR A 527 8.27 8.35 14.29
CA TYR A 527 7.32 9.35 13.78
C TYR A 527 5.90 8.92 14.13
N TYR A 528 5.20 9.70 14.94
CA TYR A 528 3.81 9.45 15.31
C TYR A 528 2.87 10.46 14.64
N TYR A 529 1.73 10.01 14.13
CA TYR A 529 0.72 10.89 13.52
C TYR A 529 -0.71 10.66 14.03
N GLU A 530 -1.54 11.67 13.78
CA GLU A 530 -2.99 11.56 13.83
C GLU A 530 -3.61 12.21 12.58
N PHE A 531 -4.39 11.49 11.79
CA PHE A 531 -5.13 12.06 10.67
C PHE A 531 -6.38 12.80 11.15
N GLU A 532 -6.44 14.11 10.87
CA GLU A 532 -7.58 14.98 11.19
C GLU A 532 -8.41 15.37 9.95
N ARG A 533 -8.02 14.87 8.78
CA ARG A 533 -8.79 14.95 7.53
C ARG A 533 -8.90 13.56 6.94
N SER A 534 -10.11 13.13 6.62
CA SER A 534 -10.38 11.78 6.09
C SER A 534 -11.27 11.84 4.86
N TYR A 535 -11.15 10.84 4.00
CA TYR A 535 -12.04 10.55 2.89
C TYR A 535 -12.46 9.08 3.03
N GLN A 536 -13.70 8.86 3.47
CA GLN A 536 -14.11 7.51 3.83
C GLN A 536 -14.25 6.60 2.60
N THR A 537 -13.72 5.38 2.70
CA THR A 537 -13.80 4.34 1.68
C THR A 537 -15.24 3.97 1.34
N SER A 538 -15.47 3.56 0.08
CA SER A 538 -16.76 2.99 -0.31
C SER A 538 -17.04 1.69 0.46
N GLY A 539 -18.24 1.53 1.00
CA GLY A 539 -18.69 0.29 1.65
C GLY A 539 -18.29 0.10 3.11
N TYR A 540 -17.16 0.65 3.58
CA TYR A 540 -16.76 0.61 4.99
C TYR A 540 -16.44 2.00 5.54
N PRO A 541 -16.84 2.34 6.78
CA PRO A 541 -17.70 1.60 7.70
C PRO A 541 -19.20 1.69 7.37
N GLY A 542 -19.58 2.43 6.32
CA GLY A 542 -20.98 2.54 5.89
C GLY A 542 -21.88 3.28 6.90
N ILE A 543 -21.31 4.19 7.70
CA ILE A 543 -22.05 5.04 8.65
C ILE A 543 -21.95 6.51 8.25
N ASP A 544 -23.07 7.23 8.36
CA ASP A 544 -23.21 8.60 7.83
C ASP A 544 -22.38 9.64 8.61
N VAL A 545 -22.00 9.35 9.85
CA VAL A 545 -21.23 10.25 10.73
C VAL A 545 -19.77 10.42 10.32
N CYS A 546 -19.26 9.52 9.47
CA CYS A 546 -17.90 9.58 8.95
C CYS A 546 -17.79 10.44 7.68
N GLN A 547 -18.93 10.92 7.17
CA GLN A 547 -18.99 11.78 5.99
C GLN A 547 -19.25 13.23 6.42
N PRO A 548 -18.56 14.22 5.81
CA PRO A 548 -18.86 15.61 6.07
C PRO A 548 -20.29 15.98 5.58
N PRO A 549 -21.02 16.84 6.31
CA PRO A 549 -22.37 17.26 5.92
C PRO A 549 -22.40 17.92 4.54
N ILE A 550 -23.38 17.57 3.71
CA ILE A 550 -23.59 18.22 2.41
C ILE A 550 -24.20 19.61 2.62
N THR A 551 -23.62 20.62 1.96
CA THR A 551 -24.14 21.99 1.96
C THR A 551 -24.37 22.47 0.52
N ALA A 552 -25.03 23.63 0.36
CA ALA A 552 -25.28 24.20 -0.96
C ALA A 552 -23.99 24.54 -1.72
N HIS A 553 -22.89 24.85 -1.02
CA HIS A 553 -21.60 25.19 -1.63
C HIS A 553 -20.67 23.97 -1.73
N HIS A 554 -20.90 22.93 -0.94
CA HIS A 554 -20.13 21.68 -0.93
C HIS A 554 -21.06 20.48 -1.16
N PRO A 555 -21.45 20.21 -2.43
CA PRO A 555 -22.40 19.15 -2.77
C PRO A 555 -21.88 17.73 -2.48
N TYR A 556 -20.58 17.58 -2.29
CA TYR A 556 -19.91 16.32 -1.97
C TYR A 556 -19.54 16.20 -0.47
N GLY A 557 -20.06 17.10 0.35
CA GLY A 557 -19.77 17.19 1.78
C GLY A 557 -18.79 18.31 2.08
N ASP A 558 -19.02 19.05 3.16
CA ASP A 558 -18.24 20.20 3.62
C ASP A 558 -17.25 19.80 4.73
N PRO A 559 -15.95 19.59 4.44
CA PRO A 559 -14.98 19.13 5.43
C PRO A 559 -14.68 20.17 6.53
N SER A 560 -15.15 21.42 6.38
CA SER A 560 -15.03 22.46 7.40
C SER A 560 -16.08 22.33 8.52
N LEU A 561 -17.16 21.57 8.29
CA LEU A 561 -18.18 21.29 9.28
C LEU A 561 -17.82 20.07 10.13
N PRO A 562 -18.42 19.90 11.32
CA PRO A 562 -18.16 18.74 12.17
C PRO A 562 -18.59 17.41 11.53
N TYR A 563 -17.66 16.44 11.47
CA TYR A 563 -17.86 15.03 11.15
C TYR A 563 -16.77 14.21 11.87
N LEU A 564 -16.88 12.88 11.90
CA LEU A 564 -15.86 12.01 12.49
C LEU A 564 -14.87 11.51 11.41
N ARG A 565 -13.58 11.50 11.73
CA ARG A 565 -12.50 11.02 10.87
C ARG A 565 -12.26 9.58 11.25
N CYS A 566 -13.07 8.74 10.64
CA CYS A 566 -13.17 7.35 11.00
C CYS A 566 -12.04 6.51 10.42
N HIS A 567 -11.97 5.29 10.95
CA HIS A 567 -11.04 4.25 10.54
C HIS A 567 -10.97 4.06 9.02
N SER A 568 -9.74 3.91 8.52
CA SER A 568 -9.40 3.70 7.10
C SER A 568 -9.65 4.91 6.18
N GLY A 569 -10.08 6.05 6.73
CA GLY A 569 -10.35 7.27 5.95
C GLY A 569 -9.10 7.97 5.41
N GLU A 570 -7.90 7.50 5.73
CA GLU A 570 -6.63 7.97 5.20
C GLU A 570 -6.19 7.25 3.92
N LEU A 571 -6.78 6.10 3.59
CA LEU A 571 -6.26 5.21 2.53
C LEU A 571 -6.20 5.89 1.16
N TYR A 572 -7.28 6.55 0.73
CA TYR A 572 -7.25 7.27 -0.56
C TYR A 572 -6.15 8.32 -0.62
N TYR A 573 -5.84 8.97 0.51
CA TYR A 573 -4.79 9.99 0.56
C TYR A 573 -3.39 9.42 0.56
N VAL A 574 -3.15 8.35 1.32
CA VAL A 574 -1.84 7.69 1.37
C VAL A 574 -1.48 7.09 0.01
N PHE A 575 -2.47 6.58 -0.73
CA PHE A 575 -2.26 5.98 -2.05
C PHE A 575 -2.44 6.94 -3.22
N GLY A 576 -3.03 8.12 -3.02
CA GLY A 576 -3.25 9.12 -4.08
C GLY A 576 -4.32 8.69 -5.08
N ASN A 577 -5.41 8.11 -4.58
CA ASN A 577 -6.42 7.42 -5.38
C ASN A 577 -7.80 8.08 -5.39
N VAL A 578 -7.96 9.31 -4.86
CA VAL A 578 -9.25 10.03 -4.94
C VAL A 578 -9.72 10.15 -6.39
N ALA A 579 -8.87 10.64 -7.30
CA ALA A 579 -9.22 10.74 -8.72
C ALA A 579 -9.27 9.38 -9.43
N PHE A 580 -8.42 8.42 -9.05
CA PHE A 580 -8.40 7.07 -9.62
C PHE A 580 -9.74 6.34 -9.43
N GLU A 581 -10.36 6.57 -8.26
CA GLU A 581 -11.69 6.05 -7.90
C GLU A 581 -12.84 6.86 -8.49
N GLY A 582 -12.56 7.95 -9.20
CA GLY A 582 -13.56 8.88 -9.72
C GLY A 582 -14.31 9.64 -8.62
N LEU A 583 -13.70 9.77 -7.43
CA LEU A 583 -14.26 10.49 -6.31
C LEU A 583 -14.04 12.00 -6.49
N PRO A 584 -15.04 12.84 -6.16
CA PRO A 584 -14.90 14.28 -6.28
C PRO A 584 -14.09 14.87 -5.12
N GLU A 585 -13.34 15.94 -5.42
CA GLU A 585 -12.85 16.86 -4.39
C GLU A 585 -14.04 17.53 -3.69
N ARG A 586 -13.99 17.57 -2.35
CA ARG A 586 -15.06 18.12 -1.50
C ARG A 586 -14.86 19.62 -1.23
N ASP A 587 -13.62 20.06 -1.21
CA ASP A 587 -13.19 21.44 -1.15
C ASP A 587 -11.83 21.60 -1.89
N GLU A 588 -11.30 22.81 -1.96
CA GLU A 588 -10.01 23.13 -2.59
C GLU A 588 -8.79 22.52 -1.88
N ASN A 589 -8.97 21.92 -0.71
CA ASN A 589 -7.90 21.40 0.14
C ASN A 589 -7.72 19.87 0.01
N ASP A 590 -8.64 19.15 -0.64
CA ASP A 590 -8.53 17.70 -0.83
C ASP A 590 -7.29 17.31 -1.64
N LEU A 591 -7.14 17.88 -2.84
CA LEU A 591 -6.00 17.58 -3.71
C LEU A 591 -4.64 17.96 -3.11
N PRO A 592 -4.42 19.19 -2.61
CA PRO A 592 -3.13 19.52 -2.03
C PRO A 592 -2.81 18.72 -0.75
N PHE A 593 -3.84 18.32 0.03
CA PHE A 593 -3.64 17.41 1.16
C PHE A 593 -3.26 15.99 0.73
N GLU A 594 -3.95 15.44 -0.28
CA GLU A 594 -3.63 14.13 -0.86
C GLU A 594 -2.17 14.08 -1.34
N GLN A 595 -1.74 15.10 -2.08
CA GLN A 595 -0.36 15.26 -2.54
C GLN A 595 0.64 15.28 -1.36
N PHE A 596 0.34 16.07 -0.32
CA PHE A 596 1.20 16.15 0.86
C PHE A 596 1.27 14.82 1.64
N ALA A 597 0.14 14.13 1.81
CA ALA A 597 0.07 12.86 2.51
C ALA A 597 0.89 11.78 1.77
N LEU A 598 0.64 11.58 0.48
CA LEU A 598 1.39 10.63 -0.35
C LEU A 598 2.89 10.94 -0.35
N ASP A 599 3.27 12.21 -0.55
CA ASP A 599 4.67 12.60 -0.60
C ASP A 599 5.40 12.33 0.73
N SER A 600 4.73 12.57 1.85
CA SER A 600 5.27 12.36 3.20
C SER A 600 5.43 10.86 3.50
N PHE A 601 4.41 10.05 3.22
CA PHE A 601 4.46 8.59 3.44
C PHE A 601 5.51 7.93 2.56
N THR A 602 5.56 8.29 1.28
CA THR A 602 6.57 7.76 0.36
C THR A 602 7.95 8.30 0.67
N SER A 603 8.10 9.50 1.26
CA SER A 603 9.38 9.97 1.79
C SER A 603 9.88 9.05 2.89
N PHE A 604 9.04 8.66 3.84
CA PHE A 604 9.43 7.69 4.85
C PHE A 604 9.85 6.35 4.23
N VAL A 605 9.14 5.87 3.21
CA VAL A 605 9.56 4.66 2.47
C VAL A 605 10.94 4.84 1.82
N ARG A 606 11.24 6.03 1.29
CA ARG A 606 12.51 6.31 0.60
C ARG A 606 13.70 6.55 1.52
N THR A 607 13.49 7.25 2.63
CA THR A 607 14.55 7.83 3.46
C THR A 607 14.42 7.54 4.95
N TYR A 608 13.32 6.90 5.37
CA TYR A 608 12.91 6.73 6.77
C TYR A 608 12.66 8.04 7.51
N ASP A 609 12.43 9.12 6.76
CA ASP A 609 12.02 10.43 7.25
C ASP A 609 10.78 10.89 6.45
N PRO A 610 9.63 11.15 7.09
CA PRO A 610 8.43 11.58 6.40
C PRO A 610 8.50 13.04 5.92
N ASN A 611 9.62 13.75 6.12
CA ASN A 611 9.87 15.05 5.52
C ASN A 611 10.52 14.88 4.13
N PRO A 612 9.78 15.11 3.02
CA PRO A 612 10.35 14.98 1.69
C PRO A 612 11.55 15.90 1.46
N ASP A 613 12.60 15.35 0.84
CA ASP A 613 13.79 16.11 0.44
C ASP A 613 13.42 17.31 -0.44
N ARG A 614 13.95 18.49 -0.13
CA ARG A 614 13.63 19.72 -0.86
C ARG A 614 14.07 19.64 -2.32
N ALA A 615 15.23 19.05 -2.59
CA ALA A 615 15.71 18.90 -3.96
C ALA A 615 14.84 17.93 -4.76
N PHE A 616 14.32 16.85 -4.15
CA PHE A 616 13.31 15.98 -4.76
C PHE A 616 12.05 16.76 -5.14
N LEU A 617 11.46 17.50 -4.20
CA LEU A 617 10.23 18.27 -4.45
C LEU A 617 10.42 19.33 -5.54
N GLU A 618 11.57 20.01 -5.55
CA GLU A 618 11.94 20.98 -6.58
C GLU A 618 12.08 20.32 -7.96
N ALA A 619 12.79 19.18 -8.05
CA ALA A 619 12.95 18.47 -9.32
C ALA A 619 11.63 17.91 -9.87
N ARG A 620 10.72 17.46 -9.00
CA ARG A 620 9.40 16.97 -9.38
C ARG A 620 8.36 18.07 -9.55
N HIS A 621 8.69 19.32 -9.23
CA HIS A 621 7.78 20.48 -9.24
C HIS A 621 6.56 20.30 -8.29
N TYR A 622 6.75 19.60 -7.18
CA TYR A 622 5.70 19.34 -6.17
C TYR A 622 5.53 20.55 -5.23
N THR A 623 4.94 21.60 -5.79
CA THR A 623 4.83 22.92 -5.15
C THR A 623 3.88 22.94 -3.95
N ASN A 624 2.75 22.24 -4.00
CA ASN A 624 1.80 22.17 -2.88
C ASN A 624 2.45 21.59 -1.62
N THR A 625 3.13 20.45 -1.75
CA THR A 625 3.89 19.83 -0.66
C THR A 625 4.99 20.76 -0.14
N SER A 626 5.73 21.43 -1.03
CA SER A 626 6.74 22.41 -0.63
C SER A 626 6.15 23.55 0.20
N MET A 627 5.03 24.13 -0.25
CA MET A 627 4.31 25.19 0.44
C MET A 627 3.79 24.73 1.79
N GLU A 628 3.27 23.50 1.90
CA GLU A 628 2.79 22.96 3.16
C GLU A 628 3.93 22.85 4.17
N LEU A 629 5.07 22.26 3.77
CA LEU A 629 6.25 22.15 4.63
C LEU A 629 6.80 23.52 5.07
N ASP A 630 6.82 24.52 4.17
CA ASP A 630 7.23 25.89 4.53
C ASP A 630 6.30 26.54 5.54
N ARG A 631 4.99 26.29 5.39
CA ARG A 631 3.97 26.87 6.26
C ARG A 631 3.90 26.21 7.64
N THR A 632 4.10 24.91 7.69
CA THR A 632 3.81 24.07 8.87
C THR A 632 5.07 23.57 9.59
N GLY A 633 6.24 23.77 8.98
CA GLY A 633 7.51 23.25 9.45
C GLY A 633 7.62 21.73 9.33
N SER A 634 8.82 21.22 9.59
CA SER A 634 9.12 19.79 9.54
C SER A 634 8.35 19.00 10.60
N TRP A 635 7.95 17.78 10.23
CA TRP A 635 7.51 16.74 11.14
C TRP A 635 8.69 16.32 12.02
N LYS A 636 8.55 16.47 13.34
CA LYS A 636 9.55 16.03 14.31
C LYS A 636 9.16 14.66 14.86
N PRO A 637 10.09 13.72 15.00
CA PRO A 637 9.80 12.44 15.61
C PRO A 637 9.64 12.58 17.13
N ALA A 638 8.88 11.66 17.73
CA ALA A 638 8.94 11.39 19.16
C ALA A 638 10.32 10.83 19.51
N THR A 639 10.85 11.27 20.65
CA THR A 639 12.15 10.88 21.21
C THR A 639 12.02 10.72 22.73
N GLN A 640 13.00 10.07 23.37
CA GLN A 640 13.00 9.92 24.83
C GLN A 640 12.86 11.29 25.53
N GLY A 641 11.88 11.43 26.42
CA GLY A 641 11.56 12.68 27.12
C GLY A 641 10.87 13.77 26.28
N ASN A 642 10.58 13.54 24.99
CA ASN A 642 9.85 14.46 24.14
C ASN A 642 8.93 13.69 23.17
N LEU A 643 7.75 13.32 23.67
CA LEU A 643 6.72 12.60 22.93
C LEU A 643 5.88 13.57 22.11
N THR A 644 6.07 13.52 20.78
CA THR A 644 5.40 14.44 19.85
C THR A 644 4.71 13.68 18.75
N LEU A 645 3.62 14.26 18.24
CA LEU A 645 2.90 13.76 17.08
C LEU A 645 2.74 14.85 16.02
N ARG A 646 2.39 14.42 14.81
CA ARG A 646 1.93 15.30 13.72
C ARG A 646 0.44 15.10 13.48
N ALA A 647 -0.35 16.16 13.65
CA ALA A 647 -1.72 16.18 13.18
C ALA A 647 -1.73 16.44 11.66
N LEU A 648 -2.25 15.48 10.89
CA LEU A 648 -2.27 15.50 9.43
C LEU A 648 -3.62 16.04 8.91
N THR A 649 -3.54 17.23 8.32
CA THR A 649 -4.63 17.93 7.62
C THR A 649 -4.01 18.95 6.65
N TRP A 650 -4.81 19.62 5.81
CA TRP A 650 -4.30 20.80 5.11
C TRP A 650 -4.24 21.96 6.09
N GLY A 651 -3.10 22.10 6.75
CA GLY A 651 -3.06 22.77 8.04
C GLY A 651 -2.12 22.13 9.03
N SER A 652 -1.30 21.17 8.60
CA SER A 652 -0.70 20.21 9.51
C SER A 652 0.12 20.90 10.59
N TYR A 653 0.15 20.34 11.80
CA TYR A 653 0.84 20.97 12.92
C TYR A 653 1.46 19.91 13.84
N GLN A 654 2.55 20.30 14.51
CA GLN A 654 3.15 19.49 15.56
C GLN A 654 2.39 19.67 16.87
N ASP A 655 2.23 18.59 17.60
CA ASP A 655 1.62 18.55 18.92
C ASP A 655 2.38 17.59 19.85
N SER A 656 2.04 17.61 21.14
CA SER A 656 2.45 16.55 22.07
C SER A 656 1.53 15.35 21.94
N PHE A 657 1.93 14.20 22.48
CA PHE A 657 1.00 13.08 22.67
C PHE A 657 -0.26 13.55 23.40
N ARG A 658 -1.41 13.04 22.98
CA ARG A 658 -2.73 13.49 23.43
C ARG A 658 -3.28 12.47 24.42
N GLU A 659 -4.31 12.85 25.15
CA GLU A 659 -5.11 11.90 25.93
C GLU A 659 -4.36 11.06 26.99
N SER A 660 -3.18 11.47 27.46
CA SER A 660 -2.42 10.64 28.41
C SER A 660 -3.18 10.36 29.72
N GLN A 661 -3.99 11.31 30.20
CA GLN A 661 -4.85 11.13 31.39
C GLN A 661 -6.00 10.16 31.12
N GLN A 662 -6.60 10.24 29.93
CA GLN A 662 -7.64 9.35 29.46
C GLN A 662 -7.10 7.92 29.36
N CYS A 663 -5.91 7.75 28.76
CA CYS A 663 -5.22 6.48 28.67
C CYS A 663 -4.94 5.86 30.05
N GLU A 664 -4.45 6.66 31.01
CA GLU A 664 -4.26 6.21 32.39
C GLU A 664 -5.59 5.79 33.05
N ALA A 665 -6.65 6.56 32.86
CA ALA A 665 -7.97 6.26 33.42
C ALA A 665 -8.65 5.04 32.77
N LEU A 666 -8.34 4.73 31.51
CA LEU A 666 -8.77 3.52 30.82
C LEU A 666 -7.93 2.28 31.20
N GLY A 667 -6.84 2.44 31.95
CA GLY A 667 -5.95 1.34 32.34
C GLY A 667 -4.93 0.95 31.27
N VAL A 668 -4.69 1.81 30.29
CA VAL A 668 -3.68 1.65 29.24
C VAL A 668 -2.71 2.84 29.27
N PRO A 669 -1.98 3.08 30.38
CA PRO A 669 -1.05 4.21 30.48
C PRO A 669 0.14 4.04 29.52
N LEU A 670 0.99 5.06 29.39
CA LEU A 670 2.20 4.97 28.56
C LEU A 670 3.13 3.79 28.96
N THR A 671 3.10 3.38 30.24
CA THR A 671 3.85 2.22 30.76
C THR A 671 3.12 0.89 30.59
N TYR A 672 2.08 0.81 29.75
CA TYR A 672 1.22 -0.38 29.60
C TYR A 672 2.00 -1.65 29.20
N TRP A 673 3.13 -1.51 28.51
CA TRP A 673 3.96 -2.63 28.07
C TRP A 673 5.16 -2.96 28.98
N GLU A 674 5.24 -2.36 30.17
CA GLU A 674 6.36 -2.54 31.13
C GLU A 674 6.16 -3.63 32.18
#